data_AF-A0A965DQ08-F1
#
_entry.id   AF-A0A965DQ08-F1
#
_cell.length_a   1.000
_cell.length_b   1.000
_cell.length_c   1.000
_cell.angle_alpha   90.00
_cell.angle_beta   90.00
_cell.angle_gamma   90.00
#
_symmetry.space_group_name_H-M   'P 1'
#
loop_
_entity.id
_entity.type
_entity.pdbx_description
1 polymer ?
#
loop_
_entity_poly.entity_id
_entity_poly.type
_entity_poly.pdbx_seq_one_letter_code
_entity_poly.pdbx_strand_id
1 'polypeptide(L)'
;MSSADDAQVFLNLAHVEDENTLTFQIKDTDVAYVNTLRRMILTGVETLAFNSKMNETGATTDVLILANTTPMTNEMLADRIGLLPIFINQEVWNPEGWNKDEFEFRLSMENDTDHTMPVKAEHIEVFKKGRADEGYIKYAPGNKEFFLADPITNDTCLLAVLKAKQPNTAPQKIEFVARASVGTGNQHIRWCPVSQCSYSYTIDTDEERQQQFFQRWLENNKKISLDSLNDEAGKKEAMIREFQSMEVQRCYKVNEKGEPNSFDFVVESIGTLPIFPIVERALLNIEKKCTKYSGELPNDVRVVPADARMKGFDFYFPNEDHTLGNLFQAYMEANQMETNEISYVGYKVPHPLRAEMVLRVGVDFPTDKARDGKQTVARAAISRAAAGCALMFRRWREDWIQAKLRPIGTRNRESLRLNVGNAKALEEAAARVAPPKGIAAPKGKRVPQKSAFYGKLQEKVAAQRAGPTGPQSPTYGPGGNTPFYSAASPQYGPGGTTPVYGATTPQYGPGGTTPFYSAASPQYGPGGTTPVYGSATPTYPGGTPPYGATPLNTSAASSKSRVLPSGWIEVEAGNQGSVYYASVDGEVTQWTFPTVAYVPPTRSPMYSPTSPTGPAPNALPAGWKEGVDEYGRTYWSALGNTVREYTRPTRPPPTARNVQNFTNV
;
A
#
# COMPACT_ATOMS: atom_id res chain seq x y z
N MET A 1 -14.25 -23.39 -34.12
CA MET A 1 -15.01 -22.30 -34.77
C MET A 1 -16.41 -22.32 -34.21
N SER A 2 -16.67 -21.53 -33.16
CA SER A 2 -18.04 -21.18 -32.75
C SER A 2 -18.31 -19.75 -33.19
N SER A 3 -19.56 -19.51 -33.52
CA SER A 3 -20.15 -18.35 -34.18
C SER A 3 -19.93 -17.02 -33.46
N ALA A 4 -20.13 -15.94 -34.22
CA ALA A 4 -20.02 -14.53 -33.88
C ALA A 4 -21.05 -14.02 -32.84
N ASP A 5 -21.21 -14.76 -31.73
CA ASP A 5 -21.78 -14.31 -30.45
C ASP A 5 -20.63 -14.27 -29.43
N ASP A 6 -19.58 -13.50 -29.74
CA ASP A 6 -18.48 -13.24 -28.79
C ASP A 6 -19.08 -12.61 -27.52
N ALA A 7 -19.13 -13.40 -26.45
CA ALA A 7 -19.93 -13.15 -25.26
C ALA A 7 -19.65 -11.76 -24.66
N GLN A 8 -20.69 -10.94 -24.55
CA GLN A 8 -20.66 -9.71 -23.77
C GLN A 8 -20.32 -10.06 -22.32
N VAL A 9 -19.16 -9.57 -21.86
CA VAL A 9 -18.63 -9.84 -20.51
C VAL A 9 -19.15 -8.78 -19.54
N PHE A 10 -19.14 -7.51 -19.98
CA PHE A 10 -19.62 -6.37 -19.20
C PHE A 10 -21.09 -6.08 -19.49
N LEU A 11 -21.91 -6.08 -18.45
CA LEU A 11 -23.36 -5.88 -18.52
C LEU A 11 -23.83 -4.83 -17.51
N ASN A 12 -25.08 -4.38 -17.66
CA ASN A 12 -25.78 -3.56 -16.66
C ASN A 12 -25.01 -2.29 -16.23
N LEU A 13 -24.31 -1.64 -17.16
CA LEU A 13 -23.59 -0.40 -16.88
C LEU A 13 -24.59 0.69 -16.44
N ALA A 14 -24.33 1.30 -15.29
CA ALA A 14 -25.13 2.42 -14.80
C ALA A 14 -24.32 3.40 -13.96
N HIS A 15 -24.48 4.70 -14.26
CA HIS A 15 -23.96 5.79 -13.44
C HIS A 15 -24.77 5.92 -12.14
N VAL A 16 -24.11 6.31 -11.05
CA VAL A 16 -24.74 6.46 -9.73
C VAL A 16 -24.71 7.91 -9.31
N GLU A 17 -25.86 8.59 -9.33
CA GLU A 17 -26.02 10.03 -9.03
C GLU A 17 -25.22 10.96 -9.95
N ASP A 18 -23.89 10.81 -10.01
CA ASP A 18 -22.92 11.54 -10.81
C ASP A 18 -22.21 10.66 -11.86
N GLU A 19 -21.39 11.29 -12.70
CA GLU A 19 -20.55 10.60 -13.69
C GLU A 19 -19.27 10.00 -13.09
N ASN A 20 -18.99 10.29 -11.81
CA ASN A 20 -17.78 9.84 -11.10
C ASN A 20 -17.93 8.46 -10.49
N THR A 21 -19.14 7.91 -10.45
CA THR A 21 -19.42 6.55 -9.98
C THR A 21 -20.10 5.71 -11.06
N LEU A 22 -19.54 4.54 -11.35
CA LEU A 22 -20.09 3.59 -12.31
C LEU A 22 -20.25 2.21 -11.68
N THR A 23 -21.39 1.59 -11.96
CA THR A 23 -21.69 0.21 -11.59
C THR A 23 -21.82 -0.62 -12.85
N PHE A 24 -21.35 -1.86 -12.81
CA PHE A 24 -21.48 -2.80 -13.92
C PHE A 24 -21.36 -4.23 -13.42
N GLN A 25 -21.83 -5.18 -14.20
CA GLN A 25 -21.71 -6.61 -13.92
C GLN A 25 -20.69 -7.24 -14.85
N ILE A 26 -19.88 -8.15 -14.32
CA ILE A 26 -19.03 -9.07 -15.09
C ILE A 26 -19.62 -10.48 -14.92
N LYS A 27 -19.90 -11.17 -16.03
CA LYS A 27 -20.45 -12.53 -15.99
C LYS A 27 -19.56 -13.56 -16.68
N ASP A 28 -19.87 -14.83 -16.45
CA ASP A 28 -19.25 -15.99 -17.09
C ASP A 28 -17.71 -16.00 -16.96
N THR A 29 -17.21 -15.65 -15.77
CA THR A 29 -15.76 -15.54 -15.49
C THR A 29 -15.42 -16.07 -14.11
N ASP A 30 -14.13 -16.31 -13.85
CA ASP A 30 -13.59 -16.66 -12.55
C ASP A 30 -13.19 -15.43 -11.70
N VAL A 31 -13.20 -15.62 -10.37
CA VAL A 31 -12.82 -14.60 -9.38
C VAL A 31 -11.37 -14.12 -9.55
N ALA A 32 -10.46 -14.96 -10.03
CA ALA A 32 -9.06 -14.61 -10.26
C ALA A 32 -8.92 -13.48 -11.29
N TYR A 33 -9.68 -13.55 -12.39
CA TYR A 33 -9.65 -12.56 -13.47
C TYR A 33 -10.29 -11.25 -13.04
N VAL A 34 -11.40 -11.36 -12.31
CA VAL A 34 -12.13 -10.24 -11.73
C VAL A 34 -11.28 -9.47 -10.71
N ASN A 35 -10.63 -10.18 -9.80
CA ASN A 35 -9.73 -9.58 -8.82
C ASN A 35 -8.47 -9.01 -9.47
N THR A 36 -8.00 -9.60 -10.58
CA THR A 36 -6.90 -9.04 -11.39
C THR A 36 -7.27 -7.68 -11.96
N LEU A 37 -8.47 -7.55 -12.55
CA LEU A 37 -9.00 -6.27 -13.03
C LEU A 37 -9.10 -5.24 -11.91
N ARG A 38 -9.70 -5.63 -10.77
CA ARG A 38 -9.80 -4.75 -9.58
C ARG A 38 -8.43 -4.25 -9.12
N ARG A 39 -7.44 -5.14 -8.99
CA ARG A 39 -6.07 -4.77 -8.59
C ARG A 39 -5.45 -3.80 -9.59
N MET A 40 -5.60 -4.05 -10.88
CA MET A 40 -5.02 -3.20 -11.92
C MET A 40 -5.66 -1.80 -11.95
N ILE A 41 -6.97 -1.69 -11.73
CA ILE A 41 -7.66 -0.39 -11.60
C ILE A 41 -7.06 0.42 -10.43
N LEU A 42 -6.78 -0.23 -9.30
CA LEU A 42 -6.24 0.43 -8.11
C LEU A 42 -4.76 0.82 -8.25
N THR A 43 -3.93 -0.05 -8.80
CA THR A 43 -2.47 0.10 -8.69
C THR A 43 -1.73 0.21 -10.01
N GLY A 44 -2.37 -0.10 -11.14
CA GLY A 44 -1.68 -0.28 -12.41
C GLY A 44 -2.05 0.71 -13.50
N VAL A 45 -2.97 1.65 -13.26
CA VAL A 45 -3.31 2.73 -14.18
C VAL A 45 -2.39 3.92 -13.92
N GLU A 46 -1.82 4.46 -15.00
CA GLU A 46 -0.93 5.62 -14.96
C GLU A 46 -1.70 6.93 -14.77
N THR A 47 -1.25 7.77 -13.84
CA THR A 47 -1.78 9.12 -13.58
C THR A 47 -0.64 10.12 -13.34
N LEU A 48 -0.99 11.40 -13.13
CA LEU A 48 -0.07 12.48 -12.78
C LEU A 48 -0.19 12.82 -11.30
N ALA A 49 0.96 12.98 -10.65
CA ALA A 49 1.06 13.52 -9.30
C ALA A 49 2.42 14.18 -9.10
N PHE A 50 2.57 15.01 -8.06
CA PHE A 50 3.88 15.47 -7.63
C PHE A 50 4.54 14.39 -6.77
N ASN A 51 5.67 13.84 -7.21
CA ASN A 51 6.42 12.89 -6.38
C ASN A 51 7.17 13.64 -5.26
N SER A 52 6.56 13.71 -4.09
CA SER A 52 7.15 14.33 -2.90
C SER A 52 7.92 13.35 -2.02
N LYS A 53 8.37 12.21 -2.57
CA LYS A 53 9.25 11.30 -1.85
C LYS A 53 10.55 12.03 -1.48
N MET A 54 10.89 11.99 -0.19
CA MET A 54 12.20 12.47 0.28
C MET A 54 13.31 11.54 -0.21
N ASN A 55 14.37 12.16 -0.69
CA ASN A 55 15.64 11.50 -0.91
C ASN A 55 16.49 11.50 0.38
N GLU A 56 17.64 10.82 0.33
CA GLU A 56 18.58 10.70 1.45
C GLU A 56 19.14 12.05 1.90
N THR A 57 19.07 13.08 1.05
CA THR A 57 19.53 14.44 1.37
C THR A 57 18.44 15.32 1.99
N GLY A 58 17.24 14.77 2.25
CA GLY A 58 16.09 15.52 2.79
C GLY A 58 15.39 16.44 1.80
N ALA A 59 15.75 16.40 0.51
CA ALA A 59 15.05 17.10 -0.56
C ALA A 59 13.97 16.19 -1.15
N THR A 60 12.89 16.76 -1.68
CA THR A 60 11.86 15.97 -2.35
C THR A 60 12.13 15.92 -3.85
N THR A 61 11.72 14.84 -4.53
CA THR A 61 12.05 14.62 -5.94
C THR A 61 11.42 15.63 -6.90
N ASP A 62 10.14 15.96 -6.70
CA ASP A 62 9.37 16.81 -7.61
C ASP A 62 8.83 18.08 -6.96
N VAL A 63 9.01 18.29 -5.65
CA VAL A 63 8.52 19.48 -4.91
C VAL A 63 9.70 20.20 -4.24
N LEU A 64 10.10 21.33 -4.78
CA LEU A 64 11.13 22.19 -4.21
C LEU A 64 10.47 23.28 -3.35
N ILE A 65 10.61 23.15 -2.03
CA ILE A 65 10.19 24.20 -1.08
C ILE A 65 11.28 25.27 -1.02
N LEU A 66 10.95 26.49 -1.44
CA LEU A 66 11.86 27.64 -1.43
C LEU A 66 11.73 28.45 -0.13
N ALA A 67 10.50 28.57 0.39
CA ALA A 67 10.23 29.19 1.67
C ALA A 67 9.03 28.52 2.35
N ASN A 68 9.14 28.28 3.65
CA ASN A 68 8.03 27.81 4.47
C ASN A 68 8.25 28.33 5.90
N THR A 69 7.50 29.35 6.29
CA THR A 69 7.53 29.92 7.66
C THR A 69 6.30 29.51 8.47
N THR A 70 5.57 28.50 8.00
CA THR A 70 4.42 27.94 8.72
C THR A 70 4.88 26.96 9.81
N PRO A 71 3.99 26.58 10.74
CA PRO A 71 4.31 25.53 11.73
C PRO A 71 4.46 24.13 11.14
N MET A 72 4.07 23.94 9.88
CA MET A 72 4.14 22.65 9.19
C MET A 72 5.56 22.43 8.68
N THR A 73 6.10 21.22 8.85
CA THR A 73 7.43 20.89 8.30
C THR A 73 7.40 20.84 6.77
N ASN A 74 8.56 20.96 6.13
CA ASN A 74 8.65 20.90 4.67
C ASN A 74 8.17 19.55 4.12
N GLU A 75 8.39 18.47 4.87
CA GLU A 75 7.96 17.12 4.54
C GLU A 75 6.44 17.01 4.54
N MET A 76 5.79 17.52 5.59
CA MET A 76 4.34 17.53 5.69
C MET A 76 3.70 18.37 4.58
N LEU A 77 4.28 19.55 4.28
CA LEU A 77 3.79 20.41 3.21
C LEU A 77 3.96 19.74 1.84
N ALA A 78 5.13 19.15 1.58
CA ALA A 78 5.40 18.44 0.34
C ALA A 78 4.51 17.19 0.18
N ASP A 79 4.21 16.44 1.25
CA ASP A 79 3.27 15.33 1.20
C ASP A 79 1.86 15.78 0.80
N ARG A 80 1.37 16.87 1.40
CA ARG A 80 0.07 17.47 1.04
C ARG A 80 0.02 17.93 -0.42
N ILE A 81 1.09 18.57 -0.90
CA ILE A 81 1.21 18.95 -2.32
C ILE A 81 1.21 17.69 -3.19
N GLY A 82 1.94 16.66 -2.79
CA GLY A 82 2.04 15.38 -3.50
C GLY A 82 0.74 14.60 -3.63
N LEU A 83 -0.23 14.83 -2.75
CA LEU A 83 -1.56 14.22 -2.77
C LEU A 83 -2.61 15.07 -3.50
N LEU A 84 -2.24 16.22 -4.08
CA LEU A 84 -3.16 16.98 -4.91
C LEU A 84 -3.56 16.16 -6.14
N PRO A 85 -4.86 15.98 -6.41
CA PRO A 85 -5.31 15.37 -7.66
C PRO A 85 -4.99 16.32 -8.82
N ILE A 86 -4.27 15.81 -9.82
CA ILE A 86 -3.98 16.54 -11.06
C ILE A 86 -4.88 15.97 -12.15
N PHE A 87 -5.77 16.80 -12.68
CA PHE A 87 -6.64 16.42 -13.78
C PHE A 87 -5.84 16.17 -15.06
N ILE A 88 -6.27 15.15 -15.80
CA ILE A 88 -5.63 14.73 -17.05
C ILE A 88 -6.64 14.89 -18.17
N ASN A 89 -6.34 15.80 -19.11
CA ASN A 89 -7.11 15.92 -20.34
C ASN A 89 -6.92 14.65 -21.20
N GLN A 90 -8.00 13.90 -21.39
CA GLN A 90 -8.02 12.62 -22.11
C GLN A 90 -7.64 12.75 -23.58
N GLU A 91 -7.91 13.89 -24.22
CA GLU A 91 -7.67 14.08 -25.65
C GLU A 91 -6.18 14.09 -26.00
N VAL A 92 -5.35 14.47 -25.03
CA VAL A 92 -3.90 14.61 -25.18
C VAL A 92 -3.11 13.66 -24.26
N TRP A 93 -3.79 12.83 -23.48
CA TRP A 93 -3.14 11.99 -22.48
C TRP A 93 -2.36 10.84 -23.11
N ASN A 94 -1.03 10.96 -23.05
CA ASN A 94 -0.11 9.87 -23.35
C ASN A 94 0.95 9.74 -22.24
N PRO A 95 0.84 8.73 -21.35
CA PRO A 95 1.80 8.58 -20.23
C PRO A 95 3.23 8.31 -20.72
N GLU A 96 3.40 7.63 -21.85
CA GLU A 96 4.73 7.32 -22.41
C GLU A 96 5.40 8.57 -23.03
N GLY A 97 4.60 9.58 -23.39
CA GLY A 97 5.08 10.83 -23.99
C GLY A 97 5.18 12.01 -23.02
N TRP A 98 4.78 11.84 -21.76
CA TRP A 98 4.78 12.94 -20.78
C TRP A 98 6.20 13.38 -20.42
N ASN A 99 6.47 14.68 -20.57
CA ASN A 99 7.72 15.29 -20.14
C ASN A 99 7.48 16.20 -18.93
N LYS A 100 7.97 15.79 -17.76
CA LYS A 100 7.81 16.56 -16.51
C LYS A 100 8.47 17.94 -16.54
N ASP A 101 9.44 18.17 -17.40
CA ASP A 101 10.10 19.47 -17.53
C ASP A 101 9.35 20.43 -18.46
N GLU A 102 8.29 19.96 -19.15
CA GLU A 102 7.44 20.82 -19.98
C GLU A 102 6.62 21.80 -19.13
N PHE A 103 6.20 21.38 -17.93
CA PHE A 103 5.36 22.18 -17.05
C PHE A 103 6.00 22.39 -15.68
N GLU A 104 5.81 23.58 -15.12
CA GLU A 104 6.25 23.95 -13.78
C GLU A 104 5.12 24.62 -13.02
N PHE A 105 4.87 24.14 -11.81
CA PHE A 105 3.79 24.59 -10.94
C PHE A 105 4.40 25.41 -9.81
N ARG A 106 4.07 26.69 -9.73
CA ARG A 106 4.67 27.62 -8.77
C ARG A 106 3.61 28.19 -7.84
N LEU A 107 3.96 28.33 -6.57
CA LEU A 107 3.14 29.05 -5.62
C LEU A 107 4.06 29.94 -4.79
N SER A 108 3.71 31.21 -4.66
CA SER A 108 4.38 32.18 -3.80
C SER A 108 3.32 33.04 -3.12
N MET A 109 3.09 32.80 -1.84
CA MET A 109 2.09 33.51 -1.05
C MET A 109 2.68 33.96 0.28
N GLU A 110 2.36 35.19 0.65
CA GLU A 110 2.77 35.82 1.90
C GLU A 110 1.55 36.53 2.51
N ASN A 111 1.30 36.32 3.81
CA ASN A 111 0.17 36.92 4.49
C ASN A 111 0.60 38.10 5.37
N ASP A 112 0.45 39.30 4.83
CA ASP A 112 0.72 40.57 5.52
C ASP A 112 -0.54 41.19 6.15
N THR A 113 -1.67 40.48 6.15
CA THR A 113 -2.97 40.99 6.65
C THR A 113 -3.22 40.60 8.11
N ASP A 114 -4.25 41.19 8.71
CA ASP A 114 -4.72 40.95 10.07
C ASP A 114 -5.68 39.75 10.21
N HIS A 115 -5.93 39.02 9.12
CA HIS A 115 -6.78 37.84 9.08
C HIS A 115 -6.02 36.63 8.52
N THR A 116 -6.54 35.44 8.76
CA THR A 116 -5.94 34.21 8.24
C THR A 116 -6.17 34.09 6.73
N MET A 117 -5.16 33.61 6.00
CA MET A 117 -5.24 33.43 4.56
C MET A 117 -5.13 31.93 4.20
N PRO A 118 -6.19 31.32 3.61
CA PRO A 118 -6.09 29.95 3.12
C PRO A 118 -5.23 29.90 1.85
N VAL A 119 -4.32 28.94 1.79
CA VAL A 119 -3.51 28.62 0.61
C VAL A 119 -4.14 27.40 -0.04
N LYS A 120 -4.64 27.55 -1.27
CA LYS A 120 -5.41 26.52 -1.98
C LYS A 120 -4.76 26.17 -3.32
N ALA A 121 -5.19 25.07 -3.94
CA ALA A 121 -4.68 24.66 -5.24
C ALA A 121 -4.97 25.70 -6.35
N GLU A 122 -6.06 26.47 -6.26
CA GLU A 122 -6.35 27.59 -7.18
C GLU A 122 -5.32 28.73 -7.14
N HIS A 123 -4.46 28.80 -6.12
CA HIS A 123 -3.39 29.78 -6.03
C HIS A 123 -2.09 29.33 -6.73
N ILE A 124 -2.04 28.07 -7.19
CA ILE A 124 -0.89 27.56 -7.93
C ILE A 124 -0.92 28.15 -9.34
N GLU A 125 0.17 28.79 -9.75
CA GLU A 125 0.37 29.25 -11.12
C GLU A 125 1.08 28.17 -11.94
N VAL A 126 0.64 28.00 -13.19
CA VAL A 126 1.24 27.03 -14.12
C VAL A 126 2.07 27.76 -15.15
N PHE A 127 3.27 27.26 -15.38
CA PHE A 127 4.19 27.72 -16.40
C PHE A 127 4.50 26.59 -17.36
N LYS A 128 4.61 26.91 -18.64
CA LYS A 128 5.03 25.98 -19.69
C LYS A 128 6.40 26.40 -20.22
N LYS A 129 7.26 25.42 -20.51
CA LYS A 129 8.55 25.67 -21.12
C LYS A 129 8.34 26.26 -22.53
N GLY A 130 8.81 27.47 -22.73
CA GLY A 130 8.83 28.17 -24.01
C GLY A 130 9.97 27.69 -24.90
N ARG A 131 10.29 28.47 -25.93
CA ARG A 131 11.48 28.23 -26.76
C ARG A 131 12.74 28.41 -25.91
N ALA A 132 13.87 27.89 -26.39
CA ALA A 132 15.14 27.85 -25.64
C ALA A 132 15.54 29.19 -25.00
N ASP A 133 15.18 30.30 -25.63
CA ASP A 133 15.56 31.66 -25.23
C ASP A 133 14.55 32.34 -24.28
N GLU A 134 13.33 31.80 -24.15
CA GLU A 134 12.21 32.41 -23.41
C GLU A 134 12.02 31.83 -22.00
N GLY A 135 12.67 30.70 -21.69
CA GLY A 135 12.52 30.02 -20.40
C GLY A 135 11.10 29.52 -20.17
N TYR A 136 10.59 29.66 -18.94
CA TYR A 136 9.22 29.27 -18.57
C TYR A 136 8.27 30.46 -18.74
N ILE A 137 7.25 30.31 -19.59
CA ILE A 137 6.20 31.29 -19.82
C ILE A 137 4.92 30.89 -19.08
N LYS A 138 4.14 31.88 -18.60
CA LYS A 138 2.88 31.59 -17.91
C LYS A 138 1.92 30.86 -18.86
N TYR A 139 1.41 29.72 -18.41
CA TYR A 139 0.54 28.87 -19.21
C TYR A 139 -0.84 29.51 -19.33
N ALA A 140 -1.21 29.94 -20.53
CA ALA A 140 -2.39 30.77 -20.77
C ALA A 140 -3.73 30.12 -20.33
N PRO A 141 -3.97 28.81 -20.53
CA PRO A 141 -5.18 28.17 -20.00
C PRO A 141 -5.26 28.17 -18.46
N GLY A 142 -4.12 28.35 -17.79
CA GLY A 142 -4.02 28.50 -16.35
C GLY A 142 -4.10 27.17 -15.60
N ASN A 143 -4.39 27.27 -14.31
CA ASN A 143 -4.36 26.15 -13.38
C ASN A 143 -5.65 25.34 -13.32
N LYS A 144 -6.76 25.88 -13.82
CA LYS A 144 -8.08 25.23 -13.83
C LYS A 144 -8.13 23.98 -14.70
N GLU A 145 -7.19 23.82 -15.64
CA GLU A 145 -7.03 22.56 -16.38
C GLU A 145 -6.41 21.43 -15.55
N PHE A 146 -5.75 21.75 -14.43
CA PHE A 146 -5.04 20.78 -13.59
C PHE A 146 -5.71 20.58 -12.23
N PHE A 147 -6.24 21.64 -11.63
CA PHE A 147 -6.89 21.62 -10.33
C PHE A 147 -8.35 22.03 -10.49
N LEU A 148 -9.21 21.02 -10.69
CA LEU A 148 -10.64 21.23 -10.80
C LEU A 148 -11.24 21.64 -9.45
N ALA A 149 -12.16 22.60 -9.49
CA ALA A 149 -12.98 22.93 -8.33
C ALA A 149 -14.00 21.82 -8.09
N ASP A 150 -14.30 21.55 -6.82
CA ASP A 150 -15.36 20.64 -6.44
C ASP A 150 -16.71 21.16 -6.97
N PRO A 151 -17.53 20.35 -7.67
CA PRO A 151 -18.77 20.82 -8.29
C PRO A 151 -19.83 21.35 -7.32
N ILE A 152 -19.76 20.97 -6.03
CA ILE A 152 -20.74 21.34 -5.02
C ILE A 152 -20.34 22.65 -4.34
N THR A 153 -19.10 22.73 -3.88
CA THR A 153 -18.56 23.86 -3.11
C THR A 153 -17.98 24.97 -4.00
N ASN A 154 -17.67 24.66 -5.26
CA ASN A 154 -16.88 25.50 -6.17
C ASN A 154 -15.51 25.90 -5.59
N ASP A 155 -14.96 25.07 -4.71
CA ASP A 155 -13.68 25.32 -4.04
C ASP A 155 -12.61 24.29 -4.44
N THR A 156 -11.34 24.64 -4.27
CA THR A 156 -10.20 23.74 -4.53
C THR A 156 -9.53 23.29 -3.23
N CYS A 157 -8.68 22.26 -3.31
CA CYS A 157 -8.04 21.67 -2.14
C CYS A 157 -7.23 22.70 -1.32
N LEU A 158 -7.48 22.73 -0.01
CA LEU A 158 -6.70 23.53 0.94
C LEU A 158 -5.33 22.88 1.20
N LEU A 159 -4.25 23.63 0.97
CA LEU A 159 -2.89 23.20 1.24
C LEU A 159 -2.42 23.62 2.63
N ALA A 160 -2.61 24.88 2.99
CA ALA A 160 -2.18 25.44 4.27
C ALA A 160 -3.03 26.65 4.65
N VAL A 161 -2.88 27.13 5.88
CA VAL A 161 -3.46 28.40 6.33
C VAL A 161 -2.34 29.26 6.89
N LEU A 162 -2.11 30.42 6.27
CA LEU A 162 -1.17 31.42 6.77
C LEU A 162 -1.86 32.21 7.88
N LYS A 163 -1.22 32.31 9.05
CA LYS A 163 -1.74 33.09 10.17
C LYS A 163 -1.75 34.59 9.83
N ALA A 164 -2.66 35.32 10.47
CA ALA A 164 -2.63 36.77 10.48
C ALA A 164 -1.29 37.28 11.02
N LYS A 165 -0.79 38.36 10.42
CA LYS A 165 0.44 39.02 10.87
C LYS A 165 0.27 39.52 12.30
N GLN A 166 1.16 39.07 13.18
CA GLN A 166 1.25 39.60 14.54
C GLN A 166 2.19 40.80 14.57
N PRO A 167 1.94 41.79 15.45
CA PRO A 167 2.86 42.90 15.66
C PRO A 167 4.27 42.39 15.96
N ASN A 168 5.29 43.00 15.34
CA ASN A 168 6.71 42.66 15.50
C ASN A 168 7.12 41.25 15.05
N THR A 169 6.32 40.57 14.22
CA THR A 169 6.69 39.28 13.60
C THR A 169 6.72 39.41 12.09
N ALA A 170 7.60 38.64 11.44
CA ALA A 170 7.58 38.51 10.00
C ALA A 170 6.29 37.82 9.54
N PRO A 171 5.70 38.23 8.40
CA PRO A 171 4.53 37.57 7.84
C PRO A 171 4.82 36.11 7.51
N GLN A 172 3.79 35.27 7.57
CA GLN A 172 3.93 33.88 7.14
C GLN A 172 3.94 33.78 5.63
N LYS A 173 4.83 32.94 5.10
CA LYS A 173 5.08 32.76 3.67
C LYS A 173 5.20 31.27 3.33
N ILE A 174 4.61 30.89 2.21
CA ILE A 174 4.89 29.62 1.52
C ILE A 174 5.33 29.96 0.10
N GLU A 175 6.43 29.35 -0.32
CA GLU A 175 6.95 29.42 -1.68
C GLU A 175 7.46 28.04 -2.11
N PHE A 176 6.94 27.52 -3.22
CA PHE A 176 7.41 26.25 -3.79
C PHE A 176 7.33 26.22 -5.31
N VAL A 177 8.11 25.29 -5.87
CA VAL A 177 8.11 24.92 -7.28
C VAL A 177 7.91 23.40 -7.37
N ALA A 178 7.01 22.95 -8.23
CA ALA A 178 6.73 21.52 -8.41
C ALA A 178 6.63 21.10 -9.88
N ARG A 179 6.91 19.82 -10.17
CA ARG A 179 6.80 19.21 -11.51
C ARG A 179 6.04 17.90 -11.45
N ALA A 180 4.98 17.76 -12.23
CA ALA A 180 4.15 16.56 -12.20
C ALA A 180 4.84 15.39 -12.92
N SER A 181 4.88 14.22 -12.29
CA SER A 181 5.44 12.99 -12.84
C SER A 181 4.36 11.94 -13.05
N VAL A 182 4.54 11.13 -14.10
CA VAL A 182 3.73 9.93 -14.33
C VAL A 182 4.15 8.84 -13.34
N GLY A 183 3.16 8.18 -12.74
CA GLY A 183 3.37 7.02 -11.88
C GLY A 183 2.11 6.18 -11.77
N THR A 184 2.17 5.14 -10.96
CA THR A 184 1.05 4.21 -10.74
C THR A 184 0.79 4.01 -9.25
N GLY A 185 -0.43 3.61 -8.90
CA GLY A 185 -0.81 3.35 -7.51
C GLY A 185 0.06 2.29 -6.82
N ASN A 186 0.72 1.40 -7.57
CA ASN A 186 1.68 0.43 -7.04
C ASN A 186 2.94 1.09 -6.46
N GLN A 187 3.35 2.23 -7.01
CA GLN A 187 4.50 2.99 -6.51
C GLN A 187 4.13 3.81 -5.27
N HIS A 188 2.95 4.45 -5.29
CA HIS A 188 2.39 5.19 -4.17
C HIS A 188 0.92 5.51 -4.43
N ILE A 189 0.10 5.58 -3.38
CA ILE A 189 -1.34 5.87 -3.46
C ILE A 189 -1.69 7.21 -4.12
N ARG A 190 -0.71 8.12 -4.26
CA ARG A 190 -0.90 9.45 -4.88
C ARG A 190 -1.27 9.36 -6.36
N TRP A 191 -0.91 8.24 -6.99
CA TRP A 191 -1.21 7.94 -8.38
C TRP A 191 -2.43 7.01 -8.54
N CYS A 192 -3.15 6.69 -7.46
CA CYS A 192 -4.38 5.90 -7.56
C CYS A 192 -5.50 6.75 -8.19
N PRO A 193 -6.11 6.32 -9.31
CA PRO A 193 -7.14 7.11 -9.99
C PRO A 193 -8.54 6.98 -9.38
N VAL A 194 -8.73 6.11 -8.39
CA VAL A 194 -10.05 5.75 -7.84
C VAL A 194 -10.09 5.91 -6.32
N SER A 195 -11.23 6.35 -5.79
CA SER A 195 -11.57 6.31 -4.37
C SER A 195 -12.16 4.95 -3.98
N GLN A 196 -12.89 4.32 -4.90
CA GLN A 196 -13.49 3.00 -4.71
C GLN A 196 -13.29 2.11 -5.94
N CYS A 197 -12.86 0.88 -5.71
CA CYS A 197 -12.96 -0.22 -6.67
C CYS A 197 -13.23 -1.51 -5.91
N SER A 198 -14.50 -1.91 -5.86
CA SER A 198 -14.98 -3.07 -5.12
C SER A 198 -15.94 -3.89 -5.98
N TYR A 199 -16.03 -5.17 -5.67
CA TYR A 199 -17.04 -6.04 -6.26
C TYR A 199 -17.65 -6.95 -5.20
N SER A 200 -18.86 -7.41 -5.44
CA SER A 200 -19.53 -8.48 -4.71
C SER A 200 -19.90 -9.61 -5.66
N TYR A 201 -20.10 -10.82 -5.15
CA TYR A 201 -20.71 -11.88 -5.95
C TYR A 201 -22.17 -11.53 -6.22
N THR A 202 -22.61 -11.75 -7.46
CA THR A 202 -23.99 -11.46 -7.84
C THR A 202 -24.93 -12.40 -7.11
N ILE A 203 -25.87 -11.82 -6.36
CA ILE A 203 -26.87 -12.55 -5.59
C ILE A 203 -27.71 -13.40 -6.55
N ASP A 204 -27.93 -14.66 -6.18
CA ASP A 204 -28.83 -15.55 -6.88
C ASP A 204 -30.27 -15.21 -6.49
N THR A 205 -31.07 -14.79 -7.48
CA THR A 205 -32.47 -14.41 -7.27
C THR A 205 -33.41 -15.60 -7.35
N ASP A 206 -32.90 -16.82 -7.56
CA ASP A 206 -33.72 -18.03 -7.55
C ASP A 206 -34.29 -18.31 -6.16
N GLU A 207 -35.63 -18.31 -6.06
CA GLU A 207 -36.34 -18.45 -4.80
C GLU A 207 -36.08 -19.80 -4.13
N GLU A 208 -35.97 -20.87 -4.92
CA GLU A 208 -35.74 -22.21 -4.40
C GLU A 208 -34.35 -22.33 -3.77
N ARG A 209 -33.31 -21.83 -4.46
CA ARG A 209 -31.96 -21.78 -3.91
C ARG A 209 -31.88 -20.91 -2.67
N GLN A 210 -32.54 -19.74 -2.66
CA GLN A 210 -32.58 -18.90 -1.46
C GLN A 210 -33.25 -19.62 -0.28
N GLN A 211 -34.35 -20.34 -0.52
CA GLN A 211 -35.02 -21.14 0.51
C GLN A 211 -34.13 -22.27 1.03
N GLN A 212 -33.42 -22.97 0.16
CA GLN A 212 -32.46 -24.01 0.55
C GLN A 212 -31.33 -23.43 1.43
N PHE A 213 -30.79 -22.27 1.05
CA PHE A 213 -29.78 -21.57 1.86
C PHE A 213 -30.33 -21.10 3.19
N PHE A 214 -31.55 -20.56 3.21
CA PHE A 214 -32.24 -20.15 4.44
C PHE A 214 -32.43 -21.33 5.39
N GLN A 215 -32.90 -22.47 4.89
CA GLN A 215 -33.05 -23.69 5.67
C GLN A 215 -31.71 -24.17 6.24
N ARG A 216 -30.66 -24.25 5.41
CA ARG A 216 -29.31 -24.63 5.88
C ARG A 216 -28.79 -23.67 6.94
N TRP A 217 -29.04 -22.37 6.78
CA TRP A 217 -28.64 -21.36 7.76
C TRP A 217 -29.39 -21.52 9.08
N LEU A 218 -30.71 -21.76 9.05
CA LEU A 218 -31.51 -22.05 10.24
C LEU A 218 -30.98 -23.26 10.99
N GLU A 219 -30.72 -24.36 10.28
CA GLU A 219 -30.27 -25.62 10.88
C GLU A 219 -28.83 -25.50 11.42
N ASN A 220 -27.92 -24.90 10.65
CA ASN A 220 -26.50 -24.85 11.00
C ASN A 220 -26.19 -23.76 12.02
N ASN A 221 -26.74 -22.56 11.85
CA ASN A 221 -26.38 -21.38 12.63
C ASN A 221 -27.35 -21.12 13.77
N LYS A 222 -28.65 -21.35 13.55
CA LYS A 222 -29.69 -21.12 14.56
C LYS A 222 -30.08 -22.38 15.34
N LYS A 223 -29.75 -23.56 14.83
CA LYS A 223 -30.18 -24.87 15.37
C LYS A 223 -31.72 -24.97 15.46
N ILE A 224 -32.40 -24.37 14.50
CA ILE A 224 -33.87 -24.33 14.39
C ILE A 224 -34.27 -25.10 13.13
N SER A 225 -35.26 -26.00 13.22
CA SER A 225 -35.83 -26.63 12.03
C SER A 225 -36.87 -25.70 11.39
N LEU A 226 -36.95 -25.72 10.06
CA LEU A 226 -37.94 -24.90 9.33
C LEU A 226 -39.37 -25.23 9.78
N ASP A 227 -39.65 -26.50 10.08
CA ASP A 227 -40.97 -26.96 10.55
C ASP A 227 -41.37 -26.31 11.87
N SER A 228 -40.43 -26.12 12.81
CA SER A 228 -40.71 -25.47 14.10
C SER A 228 -41.08 -23.98 13.99
N LEU A 229 -40.83 -23.37 12.83
CA LEU A 229 -41.15 -21.97 12.57
C LEU A 229 -42.49 -21.79 11.84
N ASN A 230 -43.10 -22.86 11.33
CA ASN A 230 -44.38 -22.77 10.62
C ASN A 230 -45.53 -22.38 11.56
N ASP A 231 -45.43 -22.76 12.84
CA ASP A 231 -46.42 -22.43 13.87
C ASP A 231 -46.14 -21.07 14.57
N GLU A 232 -44.96 -20.48 14.35
CA GLU A 232 -44.52 -19.22 14.98
C GLU A 232 -44.22 -18.13 13.93
N ALA A 233 -45.25 -17.65 13.23
CA ALA A 233 -45.13 -16.71 12.11
C ALA A 233 -44.24 -15.47 12.42
N GLY A 234 -44.40 -14.85 13.59
CA GLY A 234 -43.59 -13.68 13.98
C GLY A 234 -42.10 -13.99 14.15
N LYS A 235 -41.75 -15.22 14.58
CA LYS A 235 -40.36 -15.66 14.68
C LYS A 235 -39.80 -16.03 13.32
N LYS A 236 -40.61 -16.66 12.45
CA LYS A 236 -40.25 -16.91 11.04
C LYS A 236 -39.90 -15.62 10.33
N GLU A 237 -40.73 -14.58 10.46
CA GLU A 237 -40.46 -13.25 9.90
C GLU A 237 -39.19 -12.60 10.46
N ALA A 238 -38.92 -12.73 11.77
CA ALA A 238 -37.68 -12.25 12.37
C ALA A 238 -36.45 -12.97 11.79
N MET A 239 -36.50 -14.30 11.63
CA MET A 239 -35.43 -15.08 11.04
C MET A 239 -35.20 -14.75 9.57
N ILE A 240 -36.28 -14.54 8.79
CA ILE A 240 -36.19 -14.12 7.40
C ILE A 240 -35.50 -12.75 7.30
N ARG A 241 -35.89 -11.79 8.15
CA ARG A 241 -35.24 -10.46 8.19
C ARG A 241 -33.77 -10.55 8.54
N GLU A 242 -33.42 -11.40 9.51
CA GLU A 242 -32.01 -11.62 9.86
C GLU A 242 -31.24 -12.24 8.69
N PHE A 243 -31.79 -13.26 8.04
CA PHE A 243 -31.17 -13.89 6.87
C PHE A 243 -30.97 -12.89 5.72
N GLN A 244 -31.98 -12.07 5.43
CA GLN A 244 -31.94 -11.05 4.38
C GLN A 244 -30.92 -9.92 4.63
N SER A 245 -30.39 -9.79 5.86
CA SER A 245 -29.42 -8.74 6.19
C SER A 245 -28.04 -9.02 5.60
N MET A 246 -27.42 -10.18 5.87
CA MET A 246 -26.07 -10.50 5.40
C MET A 246 -25.95 -11.91 4.84
N GLU A 247 -26.80 -12.84 5.27
CA GLU A 247 -26.65 -14.25 4.93
C GLU A 247 -27.14 -14.55 3.51
N VAL A 248 -28.10 -13.76 3.02
CA VAL A 248 -28.52 -13.77 1.61
C VAL A 248 -27.35 -13.51 0.66
N GLN A 249 -26.31 -12.76 1.07
CA GLN A 249 -25.12 -12.53 0.25
C GLN A 249 -24.29 -13.79 0.01
N ARG A 250 -24.53 -14.87 0.77
CA ARG A 250 -23.93 -16.19 0.53
C ARG A 250 -24.71 -17.01 -0.52
N CYS A 251 -25.90 -16.56 -0.90
CA CYS A 251 -26.67 -17.11 -2.00
C CYS A 251 -26.31 -16.33 -3.27
N TYR A 252 -25.28 -16.78 -3.97
CA TYR A 252 -24.76 -16.14 -5.18
C TYR A 252 -24.75 -17.10 -6.37
N LYS A 253 -24.70 -16.52 -7.58
CA LYS A 253 -24.62 -17.28 -8.82
C LYS A 253 -23.32 -18.07 -8.90
N VAL A 254 -23.44 -19.33 -9.30
CA VAL A 254 -22.31 -20.25 -9.44
C VAL A 254 -22.34 -20.94 -10.80
N ASN A 255 -21.17 -21.37 -11.27
CA ASN A 255 -21.04 -22.24 -12.43
C ASN A 255 -21.37 -23.71 -12.09
N GLU A 256 -21.23 -24.60 -13.08
CA GLU A 256 -21.43 -26.04 -12.94
C GLU A 256 -20.51 -26.71 -11.91
N LYS A 257 -19.34 -26.09 -11.61
CA LYS A 257 -18.38 -26.55 -10.61
C LYS A 257 -18.69 -26.04 -9.19
N GLY A 258 -19.76 -25.23 -9.03
CA GLY A 258 -20.13 -24.62 -7.76
C GLY A 258 -19.30 -23.38 -7.38
N GLU A 259 -18.55 -22.81 -8.33
CA GLU A 259 -17.70 -21.64 -8.12
C GLU A 259 -18.43 -20.35 -8.54
N PRO A 260 -18.19 -19.20 -7.89
CA PRO A 260 -18.81 -17.93 -8.28
C PRO A 260 -18.47 -17.55 -9.72
N ASN A 261 -19.48 -17.19 -10.53
CA ASN A 261 -19.29 -16.87 -11.95
C ASN A 261 -19.81 -15.50 -12.40
N SER A 262 -20.37 -14.70 -11.48
CA SER A 262 -20.94 -13.39 -11.78
C SER A 262 -20.68 -12.41 -10.65
N PHE A 263 -20.29 -11.18 -11.00
CA PHE A 263 -19.74 -10.20 -10.08
C PHE A 263 -20.27 -8.80 -10.38
N ASP A 264 -20.75 -8.10 -9.35
CA ASP A 264 -21.24 -6.73 -9.46
C ASP A 264 -20.18 -5.76 -8.96
N PHE A 265 -19.71 -4.88 -9.84
CA PHE A 265 -18.68 -3.86 -9.57
C PHE A 265 -19.28 -2.52 -9.20
N VAL A 266 -18.54 -1.81 -8.36
CA VAL A 266 -18.66 -0.38 -8.12
C VAL A 266 -17.26 0.24 -8.26
N VAL A 267 -17.15 1.21 -9.17
CA VAL A 267 -15.93 1.98 -9.41
C VAL A 267 -16.25 3.46 -9.25
N GLU A 268 -15.48 4.15 -8.41
CA GLU A 268 -15.60 5.58 -8.16
C GLU A 268 -14.26 6.26 -8.43
N SER A 269 -14.24 7.24 -9.32
CA SER A 269 -13.05 8.04 -9.66
C SER A 269 -12.82 9.14 -8.63
N ILE A 270 -11.55 9.48 -8.38
CA ILE A 270 -11.20 10.70 -7.61
C ILE A 270 -11.34 11.99 -8.44
N GLY A 271 -11.76 11.88 -9.71
CA GLY A 271 -11.95 13.01 -10.63
C GLY A 271 -10.75 13.35 -11.50
N THR A 272 -9.58 12.71 -11.30
CA THR A 272 -8.38 12.95 -12.14
C THR A 272 -8.48 12.33 -13.54
N LEU A 273 -9.21 11.21 -13.65
CA LEU A 273 -9.50 10.48 -14.87
C LEU A 273 -10.96 10.01 -14.88
N PRO A 274 -11.68 10.06 -16.02
CA PRO A 274 -12.99 9.42 -16.13
C PRO A 274 -12.90 7.89 -16.00
N ILE A 275 -13.98 7.23 -15.55
CA ILE A 275 -13.98 5.78 -15.26
C ILE A 275 -13.71 4.91 -16.50
N PHE A 276 -14.30 5.24 -17.65
CA PHE A 276 -14.13 4.43 -18.86
C PHE A 276 -12.65 4.28 -19.26
N PRO A 277 -11.86 5.36 -19.40
CA PRO A 277 -10.42 5.28 -19.61
C PRO A 277 -9.66 4.52 -18.51
N ILE A 278 -10.05 4.65 -17.24
CA ILE A 278 -9.40 3.93 -16.13
C ILE A 278 -9.51 2.41 -16.35
N VAL A 279 -10.72 1.91 -16.58
CA VAL A 279 -10.97 0.47 -16.76
C VAL A 279 -10.33 -0.03 -18.07
N GLU A 280 -10.43 0.75 -19.15
CA GLU A 280 -9.78 0.41 -20.43
C GLU A 280 -8.26 0.30 -20.29
N ARG A 281 -7.63 1.29 -19.63
CA ARG A 281 -6.18 1.30 -19.38
C ARG A 281 -5.76 0.14 -18.49
N ALA A 282 -6.54 -0.20 -17.47
CA ALA A 282 -6.30 -1.36 -16.63
C ALA A 282 -6.31 -2.66 -17.47
N LEU A 283 -7.30 -2.86 -18.33
CA LEU A 283 -7.37 -4.03 -19.22
C LEU A 283 -6.19 -4.08 -20.19
N LEU A 284 -5.80 -2.94 -20.78
CA LEU A 284 -4.62 -2.82 -21.63
C LEU A 284 -3.33 -3.20 -20.87
N ASN A 285 -3.17 -2.72 -19.64
CA ASN A 285 -1.97 -2.99 -18.85
C ASN A 285 -1.90 -4.46 -18.42
N ILE A 286 -3.03 -5.12 -18.15
CA ILE A 286 -3.07 -6.58 -17.94
C ILE A 286 -2.70 -7.33 -19.23
N GLU A 287 -3.24 -6.93 -20.39
CA GLU A 287 -2.89 -7.51 -21.68
C GLU A 287 -1.39 -7.39 -21.95
N LYS A 288 -0.81 -6.20 -21.79
CA LYS A 288 0.64 -5.96 -21.96
C LYS A 288 1.45 -6.86 -21.00
N LYS A 289 1.02 -6.97 -19.75
CA LYS A 289 1.66 -7.82 -18.72
C LYS A 289 1.69 -9.29 -19.12
N CYS A 290 0.59 -9.81 -19.67
CA CYS A 290 0.51 -11.19 -20.16
C CYS A 290 1.32 -11.37 -21.45
N THR A 291 1.24 -10.42 -22.38
CA THR A 291 1.93 -10.46 -23.68
C THR A 291 3.45 -10.53 -23.53
N LYS A 292 4.01 -9.95 -22.45
CA LYS A 292 5.43 -10.11 -22.11
C LYS A 292 5.89 -11.58 -22.05
N TYR A 293 4.99 -12.50 -21.72
CA TYR A 293 5.29 -13.92 -21.52
C TYR A 293 4.62 -14.86 -22.55
N SER A 294 3.94 -14.35 -23.58
CA SER A 294 3.14 -15.15 -24.53
C SER A 294 3.95 -15.86 -25.63
N GLY A 295 5.26 -15.60 -25.70
CA GLY A 295 6.20 -16.23 -26.64
C GLY A 295 7.30 -17.01 -25.93
N GLU A 296 8.53 -16.87 -26.40
CA GLU A 296 9.69 -17.35 -25.64
C GLU A 296 9.79 -16.57 -24.32
N LEU A 297 9.88 -17.31 -23.21
CA LEU A 297 9.98 -16.67 -21.90
C LEU A 297 11.25 -15.80 -21.84
N PRO A 298 11.14 -14.55 -21.35
CA PRO A 298 12.28 -13.66 -21.18
C PRO A 298 13.45 -14.31 -20.40
N ASN A 299 14.67 -13.90 -20.74
CA ASN A 299 15.91 -14.45 -20.13
C ASN A 299 16.05 -14.17 -18.63
N ASP A 300 15.33 -13.18 -18.10
CA ASP A 300 15.27 -12.84 -16.68
C ASP A 300 14.40 -13.82 -15.87
N VAL A 301 13.59 -14.65 -16.55
CA VAL A 301 12.84 -15.74 -15.91
C VAL A 301 13.78 -16.92 -15.62
N ARG A 302 14.25 -17.00 -14.38
CA ARG A 302 15.12 -18.10 -13.95
C ARG A 302 14.30 -19.37 -13.73
N VAL A 303 14.77 -20.47 -14.32
CA VAL A 303 14.13 -21.79 -14.20
C VAL A 303 15.04 -22.72 -13.42
N VAL A 304 14.50 -23.35 -12.39
CA VAL A 304 15.19 -24.38 -11.60
C VAL A 304 14.28 -25.59 -11.43
N PRO A 305 14.81 -26.79 -11.17
CA PRO A 305 13.97 -27.92 -10.75
C PRO A 305 13.17 -27.56 -9.51
N ALA A 306 11.93 -28.02 -9.45
CA ALA A 306 11.12 -27.83 -8.26
C ALA A 306 11.76 -28.54 -7.06
N ASP A 307 12.02 -27.79 -6.00
CA ASP A 307 12.43 -28.34 -4.71
C ASP A 307 11.18 -28.89 -3.99
N ALA A 308 10.72 -30.06 -4.44
CA ALA A 308 9.60 -30.81 -3.87
C ALA A 308 9.61 -32.27 -4.30
N ARG A 309 8.75 -33.08 -3.66
CA ARG A 309 8.51 -34.48 -4.05
C ARG A 309 7.90 -34.61 -5.45
N MET A 310 7.21 -33.57 -5.92
CA MET A 310 6.64 -33.55 -7.27
C MET A 310 7.74 -33.30 -8.31
N LYS A 311 7.63 -33.96 -9.46
CA LYS A 311 8.50 -33.72 -10.60
C LYS A 311 8.01 -32.47 -11.33
N GLY A 312 8.87 -31.46 -11.46
CA GLY A 312 8.46 -30.18 -12.02
C GLY A 312 9.58 -29.15 -12.02
N PHE A 313 9.21 -27.93 -12.39
CA PHE A 313 10.11 -26.78 -12.46
C PHE A 313 9.52 -25.58 -11.73
N ASP A 314 10.40 -24.82 -11.07
CA ASP A 314 10.11 -23.53 -10.45
C ASP A 314 10.63 -22.41 -11.37
N PHE A 315 9.72 -21.53 -11.75
CA PHE A 315 9.96 -20.37 -12.60
C PHE A 315 9.92 -19.10 -11.74
N TYR A 316 11.05 -18.42 -11.64
CA TYR A 316 11.20 -17.17 -10.90
C TYR A 316 10.95 -16.00 -11.84
N PHE A 317 9.87 -15.25 -11.63
CA PHE A 317 9.55 -14.04 -12.38
C PHE A 317 9.96 -12.82 -11.55
N PRO A 318 10.94 -12.02 -12.01
CA PRO A 318 11.35 -10.81 -11.33
C PRO A 318 10.32 -9.70 -11.53
N ASN A 319 10.13 -8.87 -10.50
CA ASN A 319 9.19 -7.75 -10.45
C ASN A 319 7.72 -8.12 -10.67
N GLU A 320 7.37 -9.37 -10.35
CA GLU A 320 6.03 -9.91 -10.48
C GLU A 320 5.49 -10.38 -9.12
N ASP A 321 4.18 -10.37 -8.98
CA ASP A 321 3.48 -10.53 -7.69
C ASP A 321 2.31 -11.52 -7.78
N HIS A 322 1.52 -11.57 -6.70
CA HIS A 322 0.30 -12.37 -6.63
C HIS A 322 -0.67 -12.14 -7.80
N THR A 323 -0.68 -10.94 -8.40
CA THR A 323 -1.57 -10.62 -9.52
C THR A 323 -1.29 -11.51 -10.73
N LEU A 324 -0.03 -11.61 -11.15
CA LEU A 324 0.34 -12.48 -12.29
C LEU A 324 0.28 -13.95 -11.89
N GLY A 325 0.73 -14.30 -10.67
CA GLY A 325 0.72 -15.67 -10.17
C GLY A 325 -0.67 -16.29 -10.14
N ASN A 326 -1.64 -15.59 -9.53
CA ASN A 326 -3.02 -16.07 -9.45
C ASN A 326 -3.67 -16.15 -10.82
N LEU A 327 -3.36 -15.20 -11.70
CA LEU A 327 -3.86 -15.17 -13.07
C LEU A 327 -3.40 -16.40 -13.87
N PHE A 328 -2.10 -16.70 -13.86
CA PHE A 328 -1.56 -17.84 -14.59
C PHE A 328 -1.98 -19.17 -13.99
N GLN A 329 -2.01 -19.28 -12.66
CA GLN A 329 -2.51 -20.48 -11.99
C GLN A 329 -3.95 -20.78 -12.41
N ALA A 330 -4.87 -19.82 -12.27
CA ALA A 330 -6.28 -20.01 -12.62
C ALA A 330 -6.47 -20.40 -14.11
N TYR A 331 -5.71 -19.77 -15.02
CA TYR A 331 -5.80 -20.09 -16.44
C TYR A 331 -5.28 -21.50 -16.74
N MET A 332 -4.14 -21.88 -16.18
CA MET A 332 -3.55 -23.21 -16.40
C MET A 332 -4.42 -24.32 -15.80
N GLU A 333 -4.98 -24.10 -14.61
CA GLU A 333 -5.92 -25.03 -13.97
C GLU A 333 -7.15 -25.27 -14.84
N ALA A 334 -7.76 -24.20 -15.37
CA ALA A 334 -8.98 -24.29 -16.16
C ALA A 334 -8.77 -24.85 -17.58
N ASN A 335 -7.62 -24.61 -18.21
CA ASN A 335 -7.45 -24.87 -19.65
C ASN A 335 -6.40 -25.93 -20.00
N GLN A 336 -5.50 -26.28 -19.08
CA GLN A 336 -4.33 -27.11 -19.41
C GLN A 336 -4.24 -28.39 -18.60
N MET A 337 -4.90 -28.50 -17.44
CA MET A 337 -4.81 -29.70 -16.60
C MET A 337 -5.39 -30.96 -17.28
N GLU A 338 -6.45 -30.83 -18.07
CA GLU A 338 -7.09 -31.96 -18.76
C GLU A 338 -6.25 -32.52 -19.92
N THR A 339 -5.23 -31.77 -20.37
CA THR A 339 -4.32 -32.22 -21.45
C THR A 339 -3.34 -33.31 -20.99
N ASN A 340 -3.21 -33.54 -19.67
CA ASN A 340 -2.19 -34.36 -19.04
C ASN A 340 -0.73 -33.97 -19.36
N GLU A 341 -0.51 -32.79 -19.97
CA GLU A 341 0.84 -32.27 -20.19
C GLU A 341 1.46 -31.71 -18.90
N ILE A 342 0.63 -31.12 -18.05
CA ILE A 342 0.99 -30.62 -16.72
C ILE A 342 0.23 -31.43 -15.66
N SER A 343 0.91 -31.79 -14.58
CA SER A 343 0.31 -32.53 -13.46
C SER A 343 0.00 -31.66 -12.25
N TYR A 344 0.58 -30.46 -12.19
CA TYR A 344 0.37 -29.50 -11.11
C TYR A 344 0.69 -28.08 -11.57
N VAL A 345 -0.01 -27.10 -11.02
CA VAL A 345 0.38 -25.69 -11.10
C VAL A 345 0.11 -25.02 -9.75
N GLY A 346 0.99 -24.12 -9.36
CA GLY A 346 0.79 -23.30 -8.16
C GLY A 346 1.80 -22.17 -8.10
N TYR A 347 1.44 -21.05 -7.49
CA TYR A 347 2.37 -19.93 -7.31
C TYR A 347 2.62 -19.61 -5.84
N LYS A 348 3.74 -18.93 -5.58
CA LYS A 348 4.04 -18.32 -4.27
C LYS A 348 4.90 -17.08 -4.45
N VAL A 349 4.75 -16.12 -3.54
CA VAL A 349 5.69 -15.01 -3.37
C VAL A 349 6.57 -15.36 -2.16
N PRO A 350 7.83 -15.77 -2.36
CA PRO A 350 8.63 -16.38 -1.31
C PRO A 350 9.03 -15.39 -0.20
N HIS A 351 9.15 -14.10 -0.51
CA HIS A 351 9.52 -13.08 0.47
C HIS A 351 8.85 -11.73 0.15
N PRO A 352 8.23 -11.04 1.14
CA PRO A 352 7.51 -9.79 0.93
C PRO A 352 8.37 -8.57 0.53
N LEU A 353 9.70 -8.67 0.65
CA LEU A 353 10.65 -7.58 0.38
C LEU A 353 11.45 -7.81 -0.91
N ARG A 354 11.31 -8.98 -1.52
CA ARG A 354 11.91 -9.30 -2.81
C ARG A 354 10.81 -9.23 -3.85
N ALA A 355 11.01 -8.40 -4.86
CA ALA A 355 10.10 -8.32 -5.99
C ALA A 355 10.35 -9.54 -6.89
N GLU A 356 9.92 -10.72 -6.45
CA GLU A 356 9.99 -11.97 -7.20
C GLU A 356 8.77 -12.84 -6.86
N MET A 357 8.21 -13.49 -7.87
CA MET A 357 7.24 -14.57 -7.68
C MET A 357 7.79 -15.87 -8.24
N VAL A 358 7.36 -17.00 -7.67
CA VAL A 358 7.68 -18.33 -8.16
C VAL A 358 6.41 -18.99 -8.65
N LEU A 359 6.38 -19.39 -9.92
CA LEU A 359 5.36 -20.29 -10.47
C LEU A 359 5.96 -21.69 -10.57
N ARG A 360 5.30 -22.65 -9.94
CA ARG A 360 5.67 -24.06 -9.98
C ARG A 360 4.78 -24.77 -10.99
N VAL A 361 5.41 -25.50 -11.91
CA VAL A 361 4.72 -26.32 -12.90
C VAL A 361 5.20 -27.76 -12.76
N GLY A 362 4.28 -28.64 -12.39
CA GLY A 362 4.49 -30.09 -12.36
C GLY A 362 4.39 -30.68 -13.76
N VAL A 363 5.37 -31.51 -14.12
CA VAL A 363 5.42 -32.22 -15.39
C VAL A 363 5.93 -33.62 -15.08
N ASP A 364 5.16 -34.64 -15.46
CA ASP A 364 5.54 -36.00 -15.19
C ASP A 364 6.62 -36.46 -16.18
N PHE A 365 7.74 -36.95 -15.64
CA PHE A 365 8.81 -37.54 -16.43
C PHE A 365 9.43 -38.79 -15.77
N PRO A 366 9.72 -39.84 -16.57
CA PRO A 366 10.16 -41.13 -16.04
C PRO A 366 11.62 -41.13 -15.57
N THR A 367 12.52 -40.34 -16.18
CA THR A 367 13.96 -40.32 -15.84
C THR A 367 14.58 -38.92 -15.99
N ASP A 368 15.72 -38.67 -15.33
CA ASP A 368 16.43 -37.38 -15.36
C ASP A 368 16.94 -36.98 -16.76
N LYS A 369 17.16 -37.95 -17.66
CA LYS A 369 17.58 -37.67 -19.05
C LYS A 369 16.47 -37.06 -19.91
N ALA A 370 15.20 -37.21 -19.51
CA ALA A 370 14.06 -36.60 -20.20
C ALA A 370 13.77 -35.15 -19.72
N ARG A 371 14.58 -34.63 -18.80
CA ARG A 371 14.35 -33.35 -18.11
C ARG A 371 14.37 -32.14 -19.04
N ASP A 372 15.30 -32.06 -19.97
CA ASP A 372 15.42 -30.90 -20.87
C ASP A 372 14.20 -30.76 -21.80
N GLY A 373 13.72 -31.88 -22.36
CA GLY A 373 12.50 -31.91 -23.15
C GLY A 373 11.25 -31.51 -22.35
N LYS A 374 11.23 -31.82 -21.05
CA LYS A 374 10.11 -31.51 -20.15
C LYS A 374 10.14 -30.08 -19.63
N GLN A 375 11.33 -29.48 -19.53
CA GLN A 375 11.45 -28.04 -19.30
C GLN A 375 10.83 -27.25 -20.46
N THR A 376 11.05 -27.69 -21.71
CA THR A 376 10.42 -27.07 -22.88
C THR A 376 8.90 -27.17 -22.84
N VAL A 377 8.35 -28.31 -22.40
CA VAL A 377 6.90 -28.48 -22.20
C VAL A 377 6.37 -27.49 -21.15
N ALA A 378 7.02 -27.38 -19.99
CA ALA A 378 6.61 -26.45 -18.94
C ALA A 378 6.70 -24.97 -19.38
N ARG A 379 7.76 -24.61 -20.13
CA ARG A 379 7.89 -23.28 -20.74
C ARG A 379 6.77 -23.00 -21.72
N ALA A 380 6.44 -23.96 -22.58
CA ALA A 380 5.37 -23.84 -23.56
C ALA A 380 3.98 -23.74 -22.88
N ALA A 381 3.77 -24.44 -21.78
CA ALA A 381 2.54 -24.35 -20.98
C ALA A 381 2.31 -22.93 -20.43
N ILE A 382 3.35 -22.33 -19.84
CA ILE A 382 3.31 -20.94 -19.35
C ILE A 382 3.09 -19.97 -20.52
N SER A 383 3.81 -20.15 -21.63
CA SER A 383 3.65 -19.31 -22.82
C SER A 383 2.23 -19.35 -23.38
N ARG A 384 1.61 -20.54 -23.47
CA ARG A 384 0.20 -20.70 -23.83
C ARG A 384 -0.74 -20.02 -22.84
N ALA A 385 -0.45 -20.12 -21.53
CA ALA A 385 -1.27 -19.47 -20.51
C ALA A 385 -1.22 -17.95 -20.65
N ALA A 386 -0.02 -17.40 -20.81
CA ALA A 386 0.21 -15.98 -21.04
C ALA A 386 -0.48 -15.48 -22.33
N ALA A 387 -0.38 -16.22 -23.43
CA ALA A 387 -1.07 -15.90 -24.68
C ALA A 387 -2.59 -15.93 -24.52
N GLY A 388 -3.11 -16.94 -23.82
CA GLY A 388 -4.54 -17.10 -23.53
C GLY A 388 -5.10 -15.98 -22.66
N CYS A 389 -4.41 -15.64 -21.56
CA CYS A 389 -4.77 -14.49 -20.72
C CYS A 389 -4.72 -13.18 -21.50
N ALA A 390 -3.67 -12.95 -22.30
CA ALA A 390 -3.56 -11.74 -23.12
C ALA A 390 -4.74 -11.61 -24.09
N LEU A 391 -5.10 -12.70 -24.79
CA LEU A 391 -6.24 -12.71 -25.70
C LEU A 391 -7.57 -12.47 -24.97
N MET A 392 -7.76 -13.07 -23.80
CA MET A 392 -8.96 -12.88 -22.99
C MET A 392 -9.13 -11.42 -22.57
N PHE A 393 -8.08 -10.79 -22.02
CA PHE A 393 -8.17 -9.38 -21.60
C PHE A 393 -8.24 -8.41 -22.77
N ARG A 394 -7.67 -8.75 -23.94
CA ARG A 394 -7.90 -8.00 -25.17
C ARG A 394 -9.38 -7.97 -25.55
N ARG A 395 -10.04 -9.14 -25.53
CA ARG A 395 -11.49 -9.25 -25.81
C ARG A 395 -12.32 -8.50 -24.78
N TRP A 396 -11.95 -8.57 -23.50
CA TRP A 396 -12.61 -7.77 -22.45
C TRP A 396 -12.45 -6.28 -22.72
N ARG A 397 -11.27 -5.81 -23.14
CA ARG A 397 -11.06 -4.41 -23.52
C ARG A 397 -11.94 -4.01 -24.71
N GLU A 398 -12.02 -4.86 -25.73
CA GLU A 398 -12.88 -4.63 -26.89
C GLU A 398 -14.36 -4.55 -26.49
N ASP A 399 -14.86 -5.48 -25.67
CA ASP A 399 -16.23 -5.42 -25.13
C ASP A 399 -16.46 -4.19 -24.26
N TRP A 400 -15.49 -3.76 -23.46
CA TRP A 400 -15.59 -2.52 -22.67
C TRP A 400 -15.69 -1.26 -23.54
N ILE A 401 -14.92 -1.19 -24.63
CA ILE A 401 -15.00 -0.09 -25.60
C ILE A 401 -16.39 -0.07 -26.27
N GLN A 402 -16.91 -1.25 -26.64
CA GLN A 402 -18.28 -1.36 -27.17
C GLN A 402 -19.33 -1.03 -26.11
N ALA A 403 -19.09 -1.37 -24.84
CA ALA A 403 -19.99 -1.13 -23.73
C ALA A 403 -20.30 0.35 -23.54
N LYS A 404 -19.30 1.21 -23.75
CA LYS A 404 -19.43 2.67 -23.71
C LYS A 404 -20.41 3.22 -24.75
N LEU A 405 -20.58 2.54 -25.88
CA LEU A 405 -21.48 2.95 -26.97
C LEU A 405 -22.92 2.52 -26.74
N ARG A 406 -23.18 1.61 -25.79
CA ARG A 406 -24.53 1.16 -25.44
C ARG A 406 -25.21 2.18 -24.52
N PRO A 407 -26.56 2.23 -24.46
CA PRO A 407 -27.25 3.05 -23.48
C PRO A 407 -26.82 2.70 -22.05
N ILE A 408 -26.30 3.69 -21.32
CA ILE A 408 -25.87 3.53 -19.93
C ILE A 408 -27.03 3.95 -19.03
N GLY A 409 -27.37 3.11 -18.05
CA GLY A 409 -28.43 3.41 -17.10
C GLY A 409 -28.04 4.48 -16.08
N THR A 410 -29.02 4.92 -15.30
CA THR A 410 -28.79 5.78 -14.12
C THR A 410 -29.39 5.10 -12.90
N ARG A 411 -28.65 5.07 -11.80
CA ARG A 411 -29.05 4.53 -10.50
C ARG A 411 -28.93 5.61 -9.44
N ASN A 412 -29.80 5.55 -8.43
CA ASN A 412 -29.69 6.37 -7.23
C ASN A 412 -28.78 5.65 -6.22
N ARG A 413 -27.98 6.36 -5.41
CA ARG A 413 -27.09 5.75 -4.41
C ARG A 413 -27.84 4.97 -3.33
N GLU A 414 -29.11 5.29 -3.08
CA GLU A 414 -30.00 4.46 -2.26
C GLU A 414 -30.20 3.05 -2.83
N SER A 415 -30.26 2.91 -4.17
CA SER A 415 -30.41 1.61 -4.83
C SER A 415 -29.17 0.70 -4.67
N LEU A 416 -27.99 1.28 -4.47
CA LEU A 416 -26.78 0.54 -4.14
C LEU A 416 -26.77 0.02 -2.70
N ARG A 417 -27.37 0.78 -1.76
CA ARG A 417 -27.59 0.30 -0.38
C ARG A 417 -28.62 -0.82 -0.34
N LEU A 418 -29.59 -0.80 -1.26
CA LEU A 418 -30.70 -1.76 -1.36
C LEU A 418 -30.34 -3.09 -2.03
N ASN A 419 -29.13 -3.24 -2.59
CA ASN A 419 -28.59 -4.57 -2.93
C ASN A 419 -28.32 -5.43 -1.67
N VAL A 420 -28.45 -4.84 -0.48
CA VAL A 420 -28.61 -5.54 0.79
C VAL A 420 -30.11 -5.62 1.10
N GLY A 421 -30.80 -6.62 0.56
CA GLY A 421 -32.16 -6.97 0.98
C GLY A 421 -33.29 -6.19 0.29
N ASN A 422 -33.88 -6.84 -0.71
CA ASN A 422 -35.24 -6.72 -1.24
C ASN A 422 -36.11 -5.54 -0.71
N ALA A 423 -36.09 -4.40 -1.42
CA ALA A 423 -36.96 -3.24 -1.15
C ALA A 423 -38.46 -3.59 -1.14
N LYS A 424 -38.86 -4.61 -1.92
CA LYS A 424 -40.26 -5.03 -2.06
C LYS A 424 -40.84 -5.60 -0.77
N ALA A 425 -40.02 -6.30 0.03
CA ALA A 425 -40.44 -6.84 1.32
C ALA A 425 -40.63 -5.75 2.38
N LEU A 426 -39.86 -4.65 2.30
CA LEU A 426 -39.98 -3.50 3.19
C LEU A 426 -41.18 -2.61 2.84
N GLU A 427 -41.47 -2.42 1.55
CA GLU A 427 -42.68 -1.71 1.09
C GLU A 427 -43.96 -2.48 1.44
N GLU A 428 -43.98 -3.80 1.23
CA GLU A 428 -45.12 -4.65 1.58
C GLU A 428 -45.31 -4.76 3.11
N ALA A 429 -44.23 -4.74 3.89
CA ALA A 429 -44.30 -4.68 5.35
C ALA A 429 -44.78 -3.31 5.87
N ALA A 430 -44.34 -2.21 5.26
CA ALA A 430 -44.80 -0.86 5.62
C ALA A 430 -46.29 -0.66 5.29
N ALA A 431 -46.77 -1.24 4.18
CA ALA A 431 -48.19 -1.21 3.81
C ALA A 431 -49.09 -2.00 4.78
N ARG A 432 -48.55 -3.02 5.47
CA ARG A 432 -49.28 -3.82 6.46
C ARG A 432 -49.34 -3.19 7.86
N VAL A 433 -48.58 -2.13 8.12
CA VAL A 433 -48.49 -1.44 9.44
C VAL A 433 -49.15 -0.05 9.42
N ALA A 434 -50.01 0.24 8.44
CA ALA A 434 -50.83 1.45 8.50
C ALA A 434 -51.83 1.36 9.68
N PRO A 435 -51.84 2.30 10.63
CA PRO A 435 -52.80 2.29 11.72
C PRO A 435 -54.22 2.56 11.19
N PRO A 436 -55.28 2.01 11.81
CA PRO A 436 -56.64 2.25 11.36
C PRO A 436 -56.97 3.75 11.41
N LYS A 437 -57.56 4.25 10.32
CA LYS A 437 -58.07 5.62 10.25
C LYS A 437 -59.13 5.82 11.33
N GLY A 438 -58.87 6.75 12.23
CA GLY A 438 -59.86 7.35 13.12
C GLY A 438 -59.60 7.08 14.59
N ILE A 439 -58.93 8.05 15.23
CA ILE A 439 -59.33 8.65 16.51
C ILE A 439 -58.68 10.04 16.52
N ALA A 440 -59.51 11.07 16.51
CA ALA A 440 -59.07 12.45 16.72
C ALA A 440 -58.82 12.68 18.22
N ALA A 441 -57.74 13.38 18.57
CA ALA A 441 -57.51 13.87 19.92
C ALA A 441 -56.83 15.27 19.88
N PRO A 442 -57.05 16.11 20.91
CA PRO A 442 -57.44 17.50 20.72
C PRO A 442 -56.31 18.53 20.85
N LYS A 443 -56.60 19.75 20.39
CA LYS A 443 -55.74 20.93 20.44
C LYS A 443 -55.57 21.49 21.87
N GLY A 444 -54.31 21.74 22.24
CA GLY A 444 -53.89 22.97 22.94
C GLY A 444 -53.51 22.88 24.43
N LYS A 445 -52.24 23.15 24.75
CA LYS A 445 -51.73 24.36 25.46
C LYS A 445 -50.26 24.19 25.85
N ARG A 446 -49.49 25.28 25.70
CA ARG A 446 -48.07 25.42 26.12
C ARG A 446 -47.96 25.76 27.62
N VAL A 447 -46.71 25.63 28.12
CA VAL A 447 -46.03 26.34 29.25
C VAL A 447 -45.70 25.40 30.46
N PRO A 448 -44.56 25.50 31.18
CA PRO A 448 -43.13 25.61 30.79
C PRO A 448 -42.21 24.61 31.59
N GLN A 449 -40.89 24.69 31.38
CA GLN A 449 -39.82 23.93 32.08
C GLN A 449 -39.84 24.00 33.62
N LYS A 450 -39.52 22.88 34.29
CA LYS A 450 -38.74 22.86 35.55
C LYS A 450 -38.08 21.48 35.82
N SER A 451 -36.90 21.58 36.40
CA SER A 451 -35.94 20.54 36.78
C SER A 451 -36.36 19.70 37.99
N ALA A 452 -35.66 18.58 38.16
CA ALA A 452 -35.53 17.70 39.35
C ALA A 452 -36.41 16.44 39.34
N PHE A 453 -35.84 15.32 38.89
CA PHE A 453 -36.19 13.98 39.40
C PHE A 453 -35.12 12.92 39.00
N TYR A 454 -33.96 12.96 39.64
CA TYR A 454 -33.04 11.79 39.69
C TYR A 454 -32.43 11.73 41.09
N GLY A 455 -33.01 10.89 41.93
CA GLY A 455 -32.62 10.74 43.32
C GLY A 455 -33.59 9.80 44.02
N LYS A 456 -33.50 8.50 43.68
CA LYS A 456 -33.98 7.33 44.44
C LYS A 456 -33.98 6.09 43.55
N LEU A 457 -32.84 5.39 43.44
CA LEU A 457 -32.78 3.92 43.26
C LEU A 457 -31.33 3.37 43.37
N GLN A 458 -30.62 3.71 44.44
CA GLN A 458 -29.39 3.01 44.84
C GLN A 458 -29.50 2.65 46.32
N GLU A 459 -30.32 1.64 46.60
CA GLU A 459 -30.35 0.95 47.90
C GLU A 459 -31.24 -0.29 47.75
N LYS A 460 -30.66 -1.37 47.24
CA LYS A 460 -31.07 -2.78 47.40
C LYS A 460 -30.32 -3.61 46.35
N VAL A 461 -29.18 -4.17 46.76
CA VAL A 461 -28.73 -5.57 46.60
C VAL A 461 -27.24 -5.56 46.96
N ALA A 462 -26.97 -5.36 48.25
CA ALA A 462 -25.68 -5.59 48.88
C ALA A 462 -25.95 -6.48 50.10
N ALA A 463 -26.26 -7.75 49.86
CA ALA A 463 -26.28 -8.80 50.89
C ALA A 463 -26.45 -10.17 50.23
N GLN A 464 -25.34 -10.83 49.90
CA GLN A 464 -25.10 -12.25 50.22
C GLN A 464 -23.68 -12.65 49.77
N ARG A 465 -22.81 -12.85 50.78
CA ARG A 465 -21.48 -13.47 50.69
C ARG A 465 -21.61 -14.96 50.96
N ALA A 466 -20.82 -15.81 50.28
CA ALA A 466 -19.85 -16.76 50.88
C ALA A 466 -19.38 -17.82 49.85
N GLY A 467 -18.05 -18.07 49.76
CA GLY A 467 -17.38 -19.10 48.92
C GLY A 467 -17.41 -20.52 49.53
N PRO A 468 -16.48 -21.48 49.24
CA PRO A 468 -15.10 -21.32 48.71
C PRO A 468 -14.51 -22.40 47.73
N THR A 469 -13.39 -22.03 47.08
CA THR A 469 -12.13 -22.76 46.70
C THR A 469 -12.07 -24.13 45.98
N GLY A 470 -11.30 -24.20 44.88
CA GLY A 470 -10.35 -25.31 44.56
C GLY A 470 -10.10 -25.63 43.06
N PRO A 471 -8.90 -26.16 42.66
CA PRO A 471 -8.21 -25.83 41.38
C PRO A 471 -8.23 -26.95 40.30
N GLN A 472 -7.88 -26.63 39.03
CA GLN A 472 -6.98 -27.41 38.13
C GLN A 472 -6.94 -26.93 36.65
N SER A 473 -5.76 -27.01 36.03
CA SER A 473 -5.46 -27.00 34.57
C SER A 473 -5.18 -28.46 34.12
N PRO A 474 -4.76 -28.79 32.87
CA PRO A 474 -5.25 -28.51 31.51
C PRO A 474 -5.61 -29.82 30.73
N THR A 475 -6.13 -29.76 29.50
CA THR A 475 -6.16 -30.94 28.58
C THR A 475 -5.99 -30.55 27.10
N TYR A 476 -5.17 -31.32 26.38
CA TYR A 476 -4.83 -31.21 24.95
C TYR A 476 -5.24 -32.48 24.18
N GLY A 477 -5.58 -32.31 22.89
CA GLY A 477 -5.51 -33.31 21.79
C GLY A 477 -6.82 -33.52 21.00
N PRO A 478 -6.81 -34.07 19.76
CA PRO A 478 -5.80 -34.03 18.69
C PRO A 478 -6.38 -33.76 17.27
N GLY A 479 -5.62 -33.09 16.39
CA GLY A 479 -5.71 -33.25 14.92
C GLY A 479 -6.74 -32.42 14.13
N GLY A 480 -6.26 -31.45 13.35
CA GLY A 480 -7.04 -30.78 12.30
C GLY A 480 -6.45 -29.43 11.89
N ASN A 481 -5.69 -29.40 10.79
CA ASN A 481 -5.18 -28.17 10.19
C ASN A 481 -6.28 -27.44 9.39
N THR A 482 -7.06 -26.59 10.06
CA THR A 482 -7.81 -25.46 9.45
C THR A 482 -8.01 -24.36 10.50
N PRO A 483 -7.66 -23.08 10.24
CA PRO A 483 -8.04 -22.00 11.14
C PRO A 483 -9.52 -21.64 10.94
N PHE A 484 -10.30 -21.73 12.04
CA PHE A 484 -11.66 -21.23 12.13
C PHE A 484 -11.63 -19.76 12.56
N TYR A 485 -12.25 -18.86 11.80
CA TYR A 485 -12.45 -17.47 12.22
C TYR A 485 -13.71 -17.39 13.09
N SER A 486 -13.57 -17.12 14.38
CA SER A 486 -14.70 -16.77 15.24
C SER A 486 -15.14 -15.33 14.96
N ALA A 487 -16.44 -15.13 14.77
CA ALA A 487 -17.07 -13.82 14.65
C ALA A 487 -16.77 -12.95 15.88
N ALA A 488 -16.27 -11.73 15.67
CA ALA A 488 -16.12 -10.74 16.73
C ALA A 488 -17.50 -10.38 17.28
N SER A 489 -17.71 -10.63 18.58
CA SER A 489 -18.90 -10.20 19.30
C SER A 489 -18.86 -8.68 19.52
N PRO A 490 -19.98 -7.94 19.39
CA PRO A 490 -20.03 -6.52 19.75
C PRO A 490 -19.86 -6.34 21.26
N GLN A 491 -18.99 -5.42 21.68
CA GLN A 491 -18.85 -5.03 23.08
C GLN A 491 -19.86 -3.93 23.43
N TYR A 492 -20.71 -4.19 24.42
CA TYR A 492 -21.62 -3.20 25.00
C TYR A 492 -20.97 -2.58 26.24
N GLY A 493 -20.94 -1.25 26.30
CA GLY A 493 -20.60 -0.54 27.54
C GLY A 493 -21.71 -0.72 28.60
N PRO A 494 -21.43 -0.49 29.89
CA PRO A 494 -22.43 -0.68 30.94
C PRO A 494 -23.55 0.36 30.82
N GLY A 495 -24.71 -0.03 30.27
CA GLY A 495 -25.99 0.68 30.44
C GLY A 495 -26.58 1.45 29.24
N GLY A 496 -26.63 0.92 28.01
CA GLY A 496 -27.40 1.54 26.92
C GLY A 496 -27.70 0.64 25.71
N THR A 497 -28.89 0.81 25.11
CA THR A 497 -29.51 -0.04 24.07
C THR A 497 -29.32 0.44 22.63
N THR A 498 -28.21 1.12 22.30
CA THR A 498 -27.91 1.56 20.92
C THR A 498 -26.46 1.28 20.52
N PRO A 499 -26.19 0.69 19.33
CA PRO A 499 -24.84 0.58 18.79
C PRO A 499 -24.37 1.94 18.23
N VAL A 500 -23.16 2.37 18.58
CA VAL A 500 -22.52 3.58 18.04
C VAL A 500 -21.58 3.17 16.90
N TYR A 501 -21.82 3.70 15.70
CA TYR A 501 -20.86 3.65 14.59
C TYR A 501 -19.92 4.86 14.71
N GLY A 502 -18.61 4.61 14.83
CA GLY A 502 -17.62 5.67 14.98
C GLY A 502 -17.35 6.42 13.69
N ALA A 503 -17.97 7.61 13.54
CA ALA A 503 -17.36 8.72 12.82
C ALA A 503 -16.25 9.31 13.69
N THR A 504 -15.09 9.57 13.10
CA THR A 504 -13.89 10.10 13.77
C THR A 504 -14.15 11.47 14.39
N THR A 505 -14.31 11.51 15.72
CA THR A 505 -14.16 12.73 16.53
C THR A 505 -13.06 12.49 17.58
N PRO A 506 -12.19 13.49 17.87
CA PRO A 506 -11.07 13.33 18.79
C PRO A 506 -11.56 13.26 20.25
N GLN A 507 -11.04 12.30 21.02
CA GLN A 507 -11.28 12.23 22.47
C GLN A 507 -10.15 12.93 23.24
N TYR A 508 -10.52 13.80 24.17
CA TYR A 508 -9.63 14.43 25.14
C TYR A 508 -9.66 13.65 26.47
N GLY A 509 -8.49 13.36 27.04
CA GLY A 509 -8.39 12.81 28.40
C GLY A 509 -8.62 13.88 29.47
N PRO A 510 -8.92 13.50 30.73
CA PRO A 510 -9.16 14.45 31.80
C PRO A 510 -7.85 15.14 32.21
N GLY A 511 -7.66 16.38 31.74
CA GLY A 511 -6.61 17.32 32.16
C GLY A 511 -5.35 17.36 31.27
N GLY A 512 -5.28 18.31 30.32
CA GLY A 512 -4.04 18.70 29.61
C GLY A 512 -4.22 19.00 28.11
N THR A 513 -3.66 20.11 27.62
CA THR A 513 -3.98 20.82 26.36
C THR A 513 -3.09 20.49 25.14
N THR A 514 -2.95 19.23 24.71
CA THR A 514 -2.28 18.89 23.41
C THR A 514 -2.85 17.63 22.75
N PRO A 515 -3.17 17.62 21.44
CA PRO A 515 -3.52 16.40 20.71
C PRO A 515 -2.28 15.59 20.29
N PHE A 516 -2.34 14.27 20.42
CA PHE A 516 -1.36 13.31 19.88
C PHE A 516 -1.91 12.70 18.59
N TYR A 517 -1.11 12.65 17.52
CA TYR A 517 -1.38 11.88 16.31
C TYR A 517 -0.74 10.50 16.45
N SER A 518 -1.48 9.41 16.22
CA SER A 518 -0.89 8.07 16.13
C SER A 518 -0.44 7.78 14.70
N ALA A 519 0.86 7.55 14.54
CA ALA A 519 1.45 6.87 13.41
C ALA A 519 2.02 5.52 13.87
N ALA A 520 1.94 4.53 12.99
CA ALA A 520 2.52 3.18 13.03
C ALA A 520 1.86 2.11 13.92
N SER A 521 1.40 1.04 13.25
CA SER A 521 1.02 -0.25 13.84
C SER A 521 2.23 -0.97 14.45
N PRO A 522 2.15 -1.52 15.68
CA PRO A 522 3.20 -2.38 16.22
C PRO A 522 3.11 -3.80 15.63
N GLN A 523 4.25 -4.35 15.17
CA GLN A 523 4.40 -5.75 14.77
C GLN A 523 4.66 -6.63 16.00
N TYR A 524 3.89 -7.71 16.16
CA TYR A 524 4.10 -8.73 17.19
C TYR A 524 4.78 -9.95 16.56
N GLY A 525 5.92 -10.38 17.13
CA GLY A 525 6.50 -11.70 16.87
C GLY A 525 5.76 -12.81 17.63
N PRO A 526 5.92 -14.09 17.26
CA PRO A 526 5.15 -15.18 17.85
C PRO A 526 5.65 -15.48 19.28
N GLY A 527 4.89 -15.04 20.29
CA GLY A 527 4.98 -15.50 21.68
C GLY A 527 5.65 -14.52 22.66
N GLY A 528 4.85 -13.72 23.39
CA GLY A 528 5.27 -13.06 24.64
C GLY A 528 4.84 -11.59 24.80
N THR A 529 4.21 -11.27 25.92
CA THR A 529 3.56 -9.99 26.26
C THR A 529 4.49 -9.00 26.97
N THR A 530 5.38 -8.29 26.24
CA THR A 530 5.97 -6.98 26.66
C THR A 530 6.70 -6.29 25.47
N PRO A 531 6.60 -4.95 25.30
CA PRO A 531 7.36 -4.20 24.29
C PRO A 531 8.76 -3.80 24.79
N VAL A 532 9.78 -3.91 23.92
CA VAL A 532 11.16 -3.45 24.16
C VAL A 532 11.51 -2.35 23.16
N TYR A 533 12.07 -1.22 23.63
CA TYR A 533 12.71 -0.20 22.80
C TYR A 533 14.24 -0.29 22.96
N GLY A 534 14.99 -0.27 21.85
CA GLY A 534 16.46 -0.21 21.90
C GLY A 534 17.15 -0.16 20.54
N SER A 535 18.13 0.75 20.43
CA SER A 535 19.00 1.09 19.30
C SER A 535 20.00 -0.01 18.88
N ALA A 536 20.53 0.14 17.66
CA ALA A 536 21.45 -0.79 16.99
C ALA A 536 22.78 -1.06 17.72
N THR A 537 23.15 -2.34 17.87
CA THR A 537 24.45 -2.98 17.50
C THR A 537 24.40 -4.49 17.83
N PRO A 538 25.08 -5.38 17.07
CA PRO A 538 24.90 -6.83 17.20
C PRO A 538 25.90 -7.47 18.19
N THR A 539 25.41 -8.42 18.99
CA THR A 539 26.23 -9.36 19.77
C THR A 539 25.75 -10.79 19.50
N TYR A 540 26.64 -11.63 18.97
CA TYR A 540 26.43 -13.07 18.78
C TYR A 540 26.79 -13.85 20.06
N PRO A 541 25.96 -14.83 20.49
CA PRO A 541 26.42 -15.93 21.33
C PRO A 541 26.91 -17.10 20.46
N GLY A 542 28.11 -17.59 20.78
CA GLY A 542 28.84 -18.60 20.03
C GLY A 542 28.22 -20.00 20.01
N GLY A 543 28.57 -20.74 18.95
CA GLY A 543 28.35 -22.17 18.78
C GLY A 543 29.20 -22.66 17.61
N THR A 544 30.23 -23.44 17.93
CA THR A 544 31.20 -24.07 17.02
C THR A 544 30.56 -24.96 15.94
N PRO A 545 31.04 -24.96 14.68
CA PRO A 545 30.63 -25.92 13.66
C PRO A 545 31.45 -27.23 13.74
N PRO A 546 30.87 -28.41 13.43
CA PRO A 546 31.67 -29.61 13.23
C PRO A 546 32.31 -29.63 11.84
N TYR A 547 33.62 -29.89 11.85
CA TYR A 547 34.45 -30.25 10.70
C TYR A 547 33.94 -31.53 9.99
N GLY A 548 34.05 -31.56 8.67
CA GLY A 548 33.91 -32.78 7.88
C GLY A 548 34.09 -32.60 6.36
N ALA A 549 35.28 -32.97 5.89
CA ALA A 549 35.62 -33.43 4.53
C ALA A 549 35.83 -32.41 3.37
N THR A 550 37.12 -32.23 3.10
CA THR A 550 37.94 -31.99 1.89
C THR A 550 37.39 -32.29 0.47
N PRO A 551 38.08 -31.78 -0.58
CA PRO A 551 37.46 -31.21 -1.79
C PRO A 551 37.52 -32.11 -3.03
N LEU A 552 36.66 -31.82 -4.01
CA LEU A 552 36.84 -32.24 -5.40
C LEU A 552 36.88 -31.01 -6.31
N ASN A 553 38.03 -30.90 -6.95
CA ASN A 553 38.45 -29.89 -7.90
C ASN A 553 37.78 -30.12 -9.26
N THR A 554 37.12 -29.11 -9.83
CA THR A 554 36.85 -29.04 -11.27
C THR A 554 37.21 -27.65 -11.78
N SER A 555 38.41 -27.56 -12.32
CA SER A 555 38.88 -26.46 -13.16
C SER A 555 38.39 -26.60 -14.61
N ALA A 556 38.23 -25.43 -15.25
CA ALA A 556 38.05 -25.14 -16.69
C ALA A 556 36.62 -25.30 -17.26
N ALA A 557 36.01 -24.34 -17.97
CA ALA A 557 36.40 -23.08 -18.63
C ALA A 557 35.16 -22.15 -18.66
N SER A 558 35.14 -20.84 -18.89
CA SER A 558 36.02 -19.89 -19.59
C SER A 558 35.65 -18.48 -19.07
N SER A 559 36.57 -17.76 -18.42
CA SER A 559 36.40 -16.35 -18.07
C SER A 559 37.17 -15.48 -19.07
N LYS A 560 36.44 -14.63 -19.79
CA LYS A 560 37.04 -13.46 -20.46
C LYS A 560 37.53 -12.52 -19.35
N SER A 561 38.83 -12.25 -19.27
CA SER A 561 39.39 -11.32 -18.29
C SER A 561 38.77 -9.94 -18.47
N ARG A 562 38.14 -9.42 -17.42
CA ARG A 562 37.56 -8.08 -17.41
C ARG A 562 38.72 -7.08 -17.27
N VAL A 563 38.94 -6.24 -18.28
CA VAL A 563 39.99 -5.20 -18.24
C VAL A 563 39.58 -4.12 -17.24
N LEU A 564 40.49 -3.76 -16.32
CA LEU A 564 40.25 -2.71 -15.32
C LEU A 564 40.19 -1.32 -15.97
N PRO A 565 39.26 -0.44 -15.53
CA PRO A 565 39.29 0.97 -15.93
C PRO A 565 40.59 1.66 -15.52
N SER A 566 41.02 2.66 -16.28
CA SER A 566 42.25 3.43 -16.02
C SER A 566 42.28 4.00 -14.59
N GLY A 567 43.45 3.97 -13.94
CA GLY A 567 43.64 4.49 -12.59
C GLY A 567 43.36 3.48 -11.45
N TRP A 568 43.09 2.21 -11.76
CA TRP A 568 42.89 1.14 -10.79
C TRP A 568 43.92 0.01 -10.91
N ILE A 569 44.24 -0.61 -9.78
CA ILE A 569 45.08 -1.82 -9.68
C ILE A 569 44.34 -2.90 -8.88
N GLU A 570 44.59 -4.15 -9.23
CA GLU A 570 44.11 -5.32 -8.50
C GLU A 570 45.13 -5.70 -7.41
N VAL A 571 44.66 -5.92 -6.19
CA VAL A 571 45.51 -6.24 -5.03
C VAL A 571 44.96 -7.49 -4.33
N GLU A 572 45.83 -8.47 -4.13
CA GLU A 572 45.48 -9.70 -3.42
C GLU A 572 45.68 -9.51 -1.92
N ALA A 573 44.61 -9.68 -1.14
CA ALA A 573 44.67 -9.66 0.31
C ALA A 573 45.23 -11.00 0.81
N GLY A 574 46.35 -10.94 1.53
CA GLY A 574 47.07 -12.12 2.01
C GLY A 574 46.23 -13.10 2.85
N ASN A 575 46.63 -14.37 2.76
CA ASN A 575 46.16 -15.60 3.43
C ASN A 575 44.80 -16.19 3.03
N GLN A 576 43.99 -15.56 2.17
CA GLN A 576 42.74 -16.18 1.68
C GLN A 576 42.46 -16.02 0.17
N GLY A 577 43.38 -15.45 -0.61
CA GLY A 577 43.23 -15.30 -2.07
C GLY A 577 42.11 -14.34 -2.48
N SER A 578 41.64 -13.51 -1.56
CA SER A 578 40.60 -12.51 -1.81
C SER A 578 41.20 -11.30 -2.51
N VAL A 579 40.56 -10.86 -3.58
CA VAL A 579 41.02 -9.72 -4.39
C VAL A 579 40.23 -8.47 -4.04
N TYR A 580 40.91 -7.34 -3.89
CA TYR A 580 40.32 -6.00 -3.84
C TYR A 580 40.99 -5.07 -4.86
N TYR A 581 40.34 -3.95 -5.17
CA TYR A 581 40.81 -2.98 -6.16
C TYR A 581 41.21 -1.68 -5.45
N ALA A 582 42.39 -1.16 -5.76
CA ALA A 582 42.91 0.09 -5.22
C ALA A 582 43.14 1.12 -6.33
N SER A 583 42.98 2.41 -6.05
CA SER A 583 43.41 3.47 -6.95
C SER A 583 44.94 3.45 -7.08
N VAL A 584 45.47 3.92 -8.22
CA VAL A 584 46.92 3.96 -8.49
C VAL A 584 47.73 4.78 -7.48
N ASP A 585 47.10 5.72 -6.76
CA ASP A 585 47.68 6.51 -5.68
C ASP A 585 47.44 5.93 -4.28
N GLY A 586 46.68 4.83 -4.16
CA GLY A 586 46.42 4.12 -2.91
C GLY A 586 45.41 4.79 -1.97
N GLU A 587 44.81 5.92 -2.38
CA GLU A 587 43.87 6.70 -1.55
C GLU A 587 42.47 6.08 -1.47
N VAL A 588 42.07 5.25 -2.45
CA VAL A 588 40.76 4.61 -2.50
C VAL A 588 40.89 3.11 -2.70
N THR A 589 40.20 2.31 -1.88
CA THR A 589 40.12 0.84 -2.02
C THR A 589 38.67 0.36 -2.00
N GLN A 590 38.36 -0.68 -2.78
CA GLN A 590 37.04 -1.30 -2.81
C GLN A 590 37.10 -2.80 -3.12
N TRP A 591 36.14 -3.57 -2.61
CA TRP A 591 36.07 -5.02 -2.84
C TRP A 591 35.29 -5.40 -4.11
N THR A 592 34.60 -4.45 -4.74
CA THR A 592 33.83 -4.64 -5.97
C THR A 592 34.59 -4.13 -7.19
N PHE A 593 34.43 -4.79 -8.35
CA PHE A 593 35.12 -4.41 -9.59
C PHE A 593 34.74 -2.98 -10.02
N PRO A 594 35.71 -2.06 -10.24
CA PRO A 594 35.42 -0.69 -10.65
C PRO A 594 34.78 -0.65 -12.04
N THR A 595 33.72 0.14 -12.18
CA THR A 595 33.02 0.34 -13.47
C THR A 595 33.40 1.66 -14.17
N VAL A 596 34.17 2.53 -13.50
CA VAL A 596 34.61 3.84 -14.02
C VAL A 596 36.10 4.10 -13.72
N ALA A 597 36.76 4.92 -14.53
CA ALA A 597 38.16 5.29 -14.35
C ALA A 597 38.36 6.20 -13.12
N TYR A 598 39.50 6.06 -12.44
CA TYR A 598 39.90 6.92 -11.34
C TYR A 598 40.82 8.03 -11.85
N VAL A 599 40.51 9.28 -11.48
CA VAL A 599 41.33 10.47 -11.79
C VAL A 599 41.80 11.09 -10.48
N PRO A 600 43.10 11.10 -10.18
CA PRO A 600 43.62 11.72 -8.96
C PRO A 600 43.31 13.23 -8.93
N PRO A 601 42.97 13.80 -7.76
CA PRO A 601 42.77 15.24 -7.64
C PRO A 601 44.06 16.01 -7.93
N THR A 602 44.01 16.96 -8.86
CA THR A 602 45.13 17.83 -9.25
C THR A 602 45.51 18.77 -8.09
N ARG A 603 46.72 18.61 -7.55
CA ARG A 603 47.30 19.59 -6.61
C ARG A 603 47.76 20.83 -7.36
N SER A 604 47.10 21.98 -7.12
CA SER A 604 47.54 23.29 -7.60
C SER A 604 48.88 23.71 -6.97
N PRO A 605 49.79 24.37 -7.72
CA PRO A 605 51.06 24.84 -7.17
C PRO A 605 50.88 26.03 -6.22
N MET A 606 51.64 26.00 -5.13
CA MET A 606 51.61 26.97 -4.03
C MET A 606 51.96 28.40 -4.48
N TYR A 607 51.16 29.37 -4.06
CA TYR A 607 51.55 30.78 -3.97
C TYR A 607 52.00 31.05 -2.54
N SER A 608 53.22 31.58 -2.36
CA SER A 608 53.77 31.99 -1.07
C SER A 608 53.05 33.22 -0.50
N PRO A 609 52.85 33.25 0.83
CA PRO A 609 52.80 34.52 1.55
C PRO A 609 53.81 34.57 2.70
N THR A 610 54.48 35.71 2.78
CA THR A 610 55.22 36.25 3.93
C THR A 610 54.45 36.11 5.24
N SER A 611 55.13 35.63 6.30
CA SER A 611 54.64 35.54 7.69
C SER A 611 54.47 36.93 8.34
N PRO A 612 53.63 37.05 9.40
CA PRO A 612 54.15 36.77 10.74
C PRO A 612 53.21 35.99 11.68
N THR A 613 53.83 35.04 12.39
CA THR A 613 53.58 34.54 13.77
C THR A 613 52.18 34.01 14.16
N GLY A 614 52.02 32.68 14.10
CA GLY A 614 51.03 31.88 14.84
C GLY A 614 51.52 30.42 15.00
N PRO A 615 51.15 29.68 16.06
CA PRO A 615 51.77 28.38 16.37
C PRO A 615 51.32 27.26 15.40
N ALA A 616 52.22 26.29 15.19
CA ALA A 616 52.13 25.24 14.18
C ALA A 616 50.81 24.40 14.22
N PRO A 617 50.29 23.94 13.06
CA PRO A 617 48.96 23.33 12.92
C PRO A 617 48.82 21.90 13.50
N ASN A 618 49.68 21.48 14.42
CA ASN A 618 49.65 20.12 14.99
C ASN A 618 49.95 20.02 16.50
N ALA A 619 50.00 21.14 17.23
CA ALA A 619 50.21 21.12 18.69
C ALA A 619 48.92 20.79 19.46
N LEU A 620 49.00 19.91 20.46
CA LEU A 620 47.90 19.64 21.40
C LEU A 620 47.58 20.92 22.20
N PRO A 621 46.30 21.17 22.56
CA PRO A 621 45.95 22.26 23.47
C PRO A 621 46.69 22.14 24.80
N ALA A 622 47.10 23.29 25.36
CA ALA A 622 47.84 23.33 26.62
C ALA A 622 47.09 22.60 27.75
N GLY A 623 47.79 21.70 28.46
CA GLY A 623 47.23 20.92 29.56
C GLY A 623 46.93 19.45 29.24
N TRP A 624 47.08 19.01 27.99
CA TRP A 624 46.95 17.59 27.60
C TRP A 624 48.32 16.91 27.37
N LYS A 625 48.40 15.62 27.73
CA LYS A 625 49.53 14.74 27.43
C LYS A 625 49.04 13.47 26.76
N GLU A 626 49.67 13.08 25.66
CA GLU A 626 49.42 11.82 24.96
C GLU A 626 50.13 10.65 25.66
N GLY A 627 49.45 9.51 25.73
CA GLY A 627 49.95 8.25 26.28
C GLY A 627 49.35 7.06 25.53
N VAL A 628 49.91 5.87 25.76
CA VAL A 628 49.44 4.61 25.18
C VAL A 628 49.10 3.66 26.33
N ASP A 629 47.93 3.04 26.28
CA ASP A 629 47.50 2.09 27.31
C ASP A 629 48.15 0.71 27.13
N GLU A 630 47.94 -0.19 28.09
CA GLU A 630 48.47 -1.57 28.08
C GLU A 630 47.96 -2.44 26.91
N TYR A 631 46.96 -1.96 26.17
CA TYR A 631 46.40 -2.60 24.97
C TYR A 631 46.86 -1.94 23.67
N GLY A 632 47.82 -1.00 23.74
CA GLY A 632 48.39 -0.32 22.57
C GLY A 632 47.52 0.80 22.01
N ARG A 633 46.50 1.27 22.73
CA ARG A 633 45.61 2.35 22.27
C ARG A 633 46.09 3.71 22.76
N THR A 634 46.14 4.68 21.85
CA THR A 634 46.49 6.07 22.18
C THR A 634 45.35 6.73 22.96
N TYR A 635 45.71 7.40 24.05
CA TYR A 635 44.80 8.23 24.85
C TYR A 635 45.47 9.57 25.19
N TRP A 636 44.66 10.58 25.49
CA TRP A 636 45.11 11.88 25.97
C TRP A 636 44.63 12.07 27.41
N SER A 637 45.54 12.48 28.29
CA SER A 637 45.27 12.71 29.72
C SER A 637 45.58 14.15 30.13
N ALA A 638 44.76 14.70 31.01
CA ALA A 638 44.96 16.05 31.53
C ALA A 638 46.13 16.07 32.55
N LEU A 639 47.04 17.03 32.41
CA LEU A 639 48.14 17.25 33.34
C LEU A 639 47.60 17.62 34.74
N GLY A 640 47.73 16.70 35.69
CA GLY A 640 47.31 16.90 37.09
C GLY A 640 45.90 16.39 37.44
N ASN A 641 45.21 15.65 36.56
CA ASN A 641 43.89 15.08 36.85
C ASN A 641 43.72 13.66 36.23
N THR A 642 42.78 12.87 36.72
CA THR A 642 42.59 11.45 36.30
C THR A 642 41.76 11.26 35.01
N VAL A 643 41.40 12.35 34.32
CA VAL A 643 40.58 12.29 33.10
C VAL A 643 41.43 11.81 31.91
N ARG A 644 40.95 10.76 31.22
CA ARG A 644 41.53 10.21 29.99
C ARG A 644 40.48 10.21 28.88
N GLU A 645 40.87 10.66 27.69
CA GLU A 645 40.05 10.64 26.48
C GLU A 645 40.75 9.80 25.39
N TYR A 646 40.00 8.98 24.67
CA TYR A 646 40.52 8.16 23.55
C TYR A 646 40.27 8.80 22.19
N THR A 647 39.79 10.04 22.18
CA THR A 647 39.63 10.88 20.99
C THR A 647 40.51 12.12 21.16
N ARG A 648 41.22 12.54 20.11
CA ARG A 648 42.20 13.65 20.21
C ARG A 648 41.50 14.96 20.62
N PRO A 649 41.83 15.55 21.78
CA PRO A 649 41.12 16.74 22.27
C PRO A 649 41.49 17.99 21.47
N THR A 650 40.48 18.80 21.18
CA THR A 650 40.60 20.06 20.42
C THR A 650 40.49 21.31 21.31
N ARG A 651 40.30 21.13 22.62
CA ARG A 651 40.16 22.22 23.62
C ARG A 651 40.95 21.89 24.90
N PRO A 652 41.33 22.88 25.73
CA PRO A 652 41.98 22.63 27.03
C PRO A 652 41.10 21.80 27.97
N PRO A 653 41.68 21.03 28.91
CA PRO A 653 40.89 20.19 29.81
C PRO A 653 40.01 21.04 30.76
N PRO A 654 38.80 20.58 31.11
CA PRO A 654 37.91 21.31 32.00
C PRO A 654 38.53 21.47 33.39
N THR A 655 38.55 22.70 33.92
CA THR A 655 39.01 22.99 35.28
C THR A 655 38.05 22.39 36.30
N ALA A 656 38.56 22.00 37.47
CA ALA A 656 37.85 21.25 38.53
C ALA A 656 36.55 21.90 39.08
N ARG A 657 36.16 23.08 38.60
CA ARG A 657 34.87 23.74 38.92
C ARG A 657 33.69 23.34 38.03
N ASN A 658 33.91 22.70 36.88
CA ASN A 658 32.83 22.36 35.93
C ASN A 658 32.36 20.90 35.96
N VAL A 659 32.80 20.10 36.94
CA VAL A 659 32.49 18.66 37.01
C VAL A 659 31.17 18.36 37.75
N GLN A 660 30.51 19.35 38.35
CA GLN A 660 29.26 19.11 39.11
C GLN A 660 27.95 19.10 38.29
N ASN A 661 27.97 19.45 36.99
CA ASN A 661 26.73 19.60 36.20
C ASN A 661 26.53 18.58 35.06
N PHE A 662 27.30 17.49 35.00
CA PHE A 662 27.16 16.47 33.94
C PHE A 662 26.94 15.04 34.46
N THR A 663 26.20 14.90 35.56
CA THR A 663 25.59 13.62 35.96
C THR A 663 24.10 13.83 36.21
N ASN A 664 23.33 13.82 35.11
CA ASN A 664 21.94 13.36 35.00
C ASN A 664 21.37 13.76 33.63
N VAL A 665 21.65 12.96 32.60
CA VAL A 665 20.68 12.49 31.58
C VAL A 665 21.20 11.16 31.06
#